data_AF-A0A1U6HQQ1-F1
#
_entry.id   AF-A0A1U6HQQ1-F1
#
_cell.length_a   1.000
_cell.length_b   1.000
_cell.length_c   1.000
_cell.angle_alpha   90.00
_cell.angle_beta   90.00
_cell.angle_gamma   90.00
#
_symmetry.space_group_name_H-M   'P 1'
#
loop_
_entity.id
_entity.type
_entity.pdbx_description
1 polymer ?
#
loop_
_entity_poly.entity_id
_entity_poly.type
_entity_poly.pdbx_seq_one_letter_code
_entity_poly.pdbx_strand_id
1 'polypeptide(L)'
;MNGSRMRSGGGQRRPSPWSRYVESAVRGGAADAPSVEVGAGGDRAPLPARDAPAGHSGQRPSGRWAARPAGPHRGDFREYGGRLSEFARERAGAKGAGQGNDAGSEAPRRRTDVRLALPTAMVWGASIAGLWLTPSVLAVLCIGLLALAALLLVRLSRLAGRTPARRSFLATTAVACVLAAAAAAHSSTASSQRFEGPLAAAIASGKSVVAVVEVAGAPRALDAPGQAGPPARWSVPVWTREVTTGGMLLRTRAQLVVMGGDTWATLVPGQSVRATGKLRPADPGRQEAGTLTASSAPGMPTGGEGLEGAAKDLRTRFVAASAFLSPDAAGLLPGMVTGDTSALDEGLENSMKAVGMTHLTAVSGANCSLVLGAVLLACRRFRLPRIPAAAVALTVLGLFVVLVGPDASVLRAALMGAVGVAALAGGRSGRGLSFLCLAVMGLLLLDPGLGGSFGFLLSVLATLGIIVLGRRIIEWTPAAVPRWAAAAVAVPLSAQLLCGPVIVLLQPQFSTYSLLANVVASPLVAPVTLLGTAAVPLVVLAPWLATVLIAVAGTFSAGVAGTARIAARLPGSALAWPEGVPGLLSMVLFSVLTVAAVWAVARPRQAMDLVLASHRHTVVLLALLERHIAAVRARCGFDRGPGRGRLGYSTKLSGRNPRWPLRKSEQPVPRRRMPPPGVT
;
A
#
# COMPACT_ATOMS: atom_id res chain seq x y z
N MET A 1 -34.78 10.91 -59.99
CA MET A 1 -33.44 11.24 -60.55
C MET A 1 -32.55 11.73 -59.42
N ASN A 2 -31.39 11.08 -59.26
CA ASN A 2 -30.19 11.38 -58.48
C ASN A 2 -30.27 12.03 -57.08
N GLY A 3 -30.02 11.19 -56.07
CA GLY A 3 -29.38 11.60 -54.82
C GLY A 3 -27.86 11.35 -54.86
N SER A 4 -27.07 12.24 -54.25
CA SER A 4 -25.68 11.98 -53.85
C SER A 4 -25.27 12.93 -52.71
N ARG A 5 -25.20 12.40 -51.48
CA ARG A 5 -24.01 12.14 -50.65
C ARG A 5 -23.32 13.37 -50.01
N MET A 6 -23.61 13.55 -48.71
CA MET A 6 -22.78 14.21 -47.72
C MET A 6 -21.37 13.60 -47.63
N ARG A 7 -20.34 14.45 -47.53
CA ARG A 7 -19.03 14.11 -46.96
C ARG A 7 -18.80 14.99 -45.72
N SER A 8 -18.70 14.34 -44.55
CA SER A 8 -18.29 14.94 -43.29
C SER A 8 -16.77 15.05 -43.22
N GLY A 9 -16.25 16.27 -43.15
CA GLY A 9 -14.85 16.54 -42.83
C GLY A 9 -14.65 16.58 -41.31
N GLY A 10 -14.09 15.52 -40.73
CA GLY A 10 -13.69 15.48 -39.33
C GLY A 10 -12.37 16.22 -39.11
N GLY A 11 -12.44 17.48 -38.65
CA GLY A 11 -11.26 18.21 -38.17
C GLY A 11 -10.78 17.65 -36.84
N GLN A 12 -9.59 17.03 -36.82
CA GLN A 12 -8.88 16.68 -35.59
C GLN A 12 -8.49 17.97 -34.84
N ARG A 13 -9.16 18.25 -33.72
CA ARG A 13 -8.78 19.32 -32.80
C ARG A 13 -7.38 19.02 -32.23
N ARG A 14 -6.44 19.95 -32.41
CA ARG A 14 -5.10 19.87 -31.81
C ARG A 14 -5.23 19.78 -30.27
N PRO A 15 -4.55 18.81 -29.61
CA PRO A 15 -4.59 18.68 -28.16
C PRO A 15 -3.96 19.90 -27.46
N SER A 16 -4.58 20.31 -26.35
CA SER A 16 -4.13 21.43 -25.53
C SER A 16 -2.73 21.17 -24.94
N PRO A 17 -1.96 22.21 -24.59
CA PRO A 17 -0.63 22.05 -24.00
C PRO A 17 -0.65 21.16 -22.73
N TRP A 18 -1.76 21.18 -21.99
CA TRP A 18 -1.96 20.39 -20.79
C TRP A 18 -2.19 18.91 -21.06
N SER A 19 -2.93 18.55 -22.12
CA SER A 19 -3.12 17.14 -22.48
C SER A 19 -1.82 16.51 -22.99
N ARG A 20 -0.97 17.29 -23.68
CA ARG A 20 0.40 16.86 -24.05
C ARG A 20 1.28 16.64 -22.83
N TYR A 21 1.16 17.47 -21.80
CA TYR A 21 1.90 17.29 -20.55
C TYR A 21 1.52 15.97 -19.86
N VAL A 22 0.23 15.71 -19.70
CA VAL A 22 -0.29 14.45 -19.14
C VAL A 22 0.15 13.26 -19.97
N GLU A 23 0.10 13.36 -21.30
CA GLU A 23 0.50 12.27 -22.19
C GLU A 23 2.02 12.00 -22.16
N SER A 24 2.85 13.05 -22.05
CA SER A 24 4.31 12.93 -21.89
C SER A 24 4.74 12.36 -20.54
N ALA A 25 4.01 12.70 -19.47
CA ALA A 25 4.22 12.16 -18.12
C ALA A 25 3.82 10.69 -18.02
N VAL A 26 2.80 10.27 -18.79
CA VAL A 26 2.36 8.88 -18.89
C VAL A 26 3.28 8.04 -19.77
N ARG A 27 3.80 8.59 -20.88
CA ARG A 27 4.66 7.85 -21.81
C ARG A 27 6.13 7.80 -21.38
N GLY A 28 6.56 8.63 -20.43
CA GLY A 28 7.94 8.61 -19.94
C GLY A 28 8.93 8.93 -21.04
N GLY A 29 8.89 10.17 -21.55
CA GLY A 29 9.97 10.81 -22.31
C GLY A 29 10.58 10.00 -23.45
N ALA A 30 9.82 9.78 -24.52
CA ALA A 30 10.40 9.70 -25.86
C ALA A 30 10.22 11.07 -26.51
N ALA A 31 11.33 11.74 -26.81
CA ALA A 31 11.33 12.98 -27.57
C ALA A 31 11.18 12.62 -29.05
N ASP A 32 10.09 13.05 -29.68
CA ASP A 32 10.02 13.14 -31.14
C ASP A 32 10.90 14.33 -31.57
N ALA A 33 11.95 14.05 -32.34
CA ALA A 33 12.70 15.07 -33.05
C ALA A 33 11.84 15.62 -34.21
N PRO A 34 11.90 16.92 -34.53
CA PRO A 34 11.12 17.46 -35.64
C PRO A 34 11.79 17.09 -36.97
N SER A 35 11.06 16.37 -37.84
CA SER A 35 11.41 16.23 -39.25
C SER A 35 11.25 17.59 -39.95
N VAL A 36 12.37 18.13 -40.40
CA VAL A 36 12.44 19.33 -41.24
C VAL A 36 12.04 18.95 -42.67
N GLU A 37 10.92 19.51 -43.16
CA GLU A 37 10.60 19.56 -44.58
C GLU A 37 11.43 20.66 -45.24
N VAL A 38 12.23 20.32 -46.25
CA VAL A 38 12.76 21.27 -47.24
C VAL A 38 12.69 20.64 -48.62
N GLY A 39 11.88 21.27 -49.49
CA GLY A 39 12.32 21.78 -50.79
C GLY A 39 12.48 20.80 -51.95
N ALA A 40 11.57 20.91 -52.92
CA ALA A 40 11.64 20.34 -54.25
C ALA A 40 12.86 20.81 -55.07
N GLY A 41 13.37 19.94 -55.96
CA GLY A 41 14.33 20.30 -56.99
C GLY A 41 14.79 19.11 -57.85
N GLY A 42 14.20 18.97 -59.04
CA GLY A 42 14.86 18.63 -60.31
C GLY A 42 15.49 17.23 -60.55
N ASP A 43 15.06 16.66 -61.70
CA ASP A 43 15.81 15.88 -62.69
C ASP A 43 15.78 14.33 -62.75
N ARG A 44 15.14 13.86 -63.85
CA ARG A 44 15.47 12.77 -64.81
C ARG A 44 15.50 11.30 -64.31
N ALA A 45 14.54 10.44 -64.69
CA ALA A 45 14.40 9.62 -65.93
C ALA A 45 14.59 8.08 -65.61
N PRO A 46 14.25 7.09 -66.46
CA PRO A 46 13.09 6.20 -66.22
C PRO A 46 13.33 4.66 -66.24
N LEU A 47 12.35 3.90 -65.69
CA LEU A 47 11.93 2.49 -66.00
C LEU A 47 12.89 1.30 -65.65
N PRO A 48 12.44 0.00 -65.64
CA PRO A 48 11.14 -0.56 -66.04
C PRO A 48 10.44 -1.56 -65.08
N ALA A 49 9.20 -1.87 -65.45
CA ALA A 49 8.32 -2.91 -64.91
C ALA A 49 8.76 -4.35 -65.27
N ARG A 50 8.27 -5.34 -64.51
CA ARG A 50 8.17 -6.74 -64.94
C ARG A 50 7.03 -7.48 -64.23
N ASP A 51 5.96 -7.67 -65.00
CA ASP A 51 5.24 -8.91 -65.30
C ASP A 51 4.87 -9.92 -64.20
N ALA A 52 3.55 -10.12 -64.10
CA ALA A 52 2.91 -11.35 -63.62
C ALA A 52 3.00 -12.47 -64.67
N PRO A 53 2.69 -13.72 -64.28
CA PRO A 53 1.90 -14.57 -65.14
C PRO A 53 0.66 -15.14 -64.45
N ALA A 54 -0.37 -15.28 -65.27
CA ALA A 54 -1.64 -15.93 -65.01
C ALA A 54 -1.56 -17.46 -65.14
N GLY A 55 -2.54 -18.18 -64.58
CA GLY A 55 -2.90 -19.48 -65.12
C GLY A 55 -3.73 -20.42 -64.23
N HIS A 56 -4.93 -20.75 -64.74
CA HIS A 56 -5.60 -22.07 -64.68
C HIS A 56 -6.44 -22.39 -63.43
N SER A 57 -7.77 -22.24 -63.53
CA SER A 57 -8.78 -23.32 -63.78
C SER A 57 -8.86 -24.33 -62.63
N GLY A 58 -9.91 -24.39 -61.81
CA GLY A 58 -11.30 -24.65 -62.19
C GLY A 58 -11.61 -26.12 -61.87
N GLN A 59 -12.37 -26.39 -60.81
CA GLN A 59 -13.29 -27.54 -60.67
C GLN A 59 -13.83 -27.63 -59.22
N ARG A 60 -15.17 -27.53 -59.09
CA ARG A 60 -15.92 -28.13 -57.98
C ARG A 60 -16.19 -29.59 -58.33
N PRO A 61 -16.39 -30.46 -57.33
CA PRO A 61 -17.67 -31.16 -57.34
C PRO A 61 -18.37 -31.25 -55.97
N SER A 62 -19.68 -31.31 -56.10
CA SER A 62 -20.74 -31.62 -55.15
C SER A 62 -20.76 -33.08 -54.69
N GLY A 63 -21.27 -33.34 -53.48
CA GLY A 63 -21.76 -34.66 -53.05
C GLY A 63 -22.24 -34.65 -51.60
N ARG A 64 -23.54 -34.40 -51.34
CA ARG A 64 -24.58 -35.41 -51.00
C ARG A 64 -24.22 -36.26 -49.76
N TRP A 65 -24.72 -35.87 -48.58
CA TRP A 65 -24.74 -36.72 -47.39
C TRP A 65 -26.08 -37.44 -47.30
N ALA A 66 -26.03 -38.76 -47.46
CA ALA A 66 -27.15 -39.67 -47.23
C ALA A 66 -27.20 -40.10 -45.76
N ALA A 67 -28.41 -40.20 -45.22
CA ALA A 67 -28.71 -40.64 -43.87
C ALA A 67 -28.93 -42.16 -43.79
N ARG A 68 -28.53 -42.78 -42.66
CA ARG A 68 -29.13 -43.92 -41.90
C ARG A 68 -28.05 -44.82 -41.24
N PRO A 69 -28.37 -45.65 -40.23
CA PRO A 69 -29.05 -45.37 -38.96
C PRO A 69 -28.24 -45.93 -37.75
N ALA A 70 -28.69 -45.58 -36.54
CA ALA A 70 -28.08 -46.00 -35.27
C ALA A 70 -28.42 -47.46 -34.88
N GLY A 71 -27.42 -48.18 -34.37
CA GLY A 71 -27.55 -49.45 -33.64
C GLY A 71 -26.47 -49.52 -32.54
N PRO A 72 -26.74 -50.16 -31.38
CA PRO A 72 -26.00 -49.89 -30.15
C PRO A 72 -24.84 -50.86 -29.94
N HIS A 73 -23.60 -50.36 -29.86
CA HIS A 73 -22.45 -51.15 -29.38
C HIS A 73 -21.93 -50.60 -28.04
N ARG A 74 -22.07 -51.44 -27.02
CA ARG A 74 -21.28 -51.41 -25.78
C ARG A 74 -19.80 -51.64 -26.15
N GLY A 75 -18.92 -50.75 -25.71
CA GLY A 75 -17.47 -51.00 -25.76
C GLY A 75 -16.63 -49.73 -25.60
N ASP A 76 -15.75 -49.75 -24.61
CA ASP A 76 -14.52 -48.96 -24.43
C ASP A 76 -14.55 -47.45 -24.14
N PHE A 77 -14.67 -47.17 -22.83
CA PHE A 77 -14.29 -45.91 -22.17
C PHE A 77 -12.77 -45.63 -22.11
N ARG A 78 -11.92 -46.44 -22.76
CA ARG A 78 -10.46 -46.22 -22.79
C ARG A 78 -9.99 -45.37 -23.98
N GLU A 79 -10.79 -45.22 -25.03
CA GLU A 79 -10.39 -44.49 -26.24
C GLU A 79 -10.65 -42.97 -26.18
N TYR A 80 -11.52 -42.52 -25.26
CA TYR A 80 -11.88 -41.10 -25.12
C TYR A 80 -10.84 -40.27 -24.33
N GLY A 81 -10.01 -40.91 -23.50
CA GLY A 81 -8.95 -40.25 -22.73
C GLY A 81 -7.73 -39.87 -23.58
N GLY A 82 -7.44 -40.66 -24.63
CA GLY A 82 -6.32 -40.40 -25.54
C GLY A 82 -6.53 -39.17 -26.42
N ARG A 83 -7.73 -39.05 -27.02
CA ARG A 83 -8.05 -37.96 -27.97
C ARG A 83 -8.11 -36.57 -27.32
N LEU A 84 -8.42 -36.47 -26.03
CA LEU A 84 -8.37 -35.21 -25.27
C LEU A 84 -6.93 -34.75 -24.96
N SER A 85 -6.00 -35.70 -24.81
CA SER A 85 -4.58 -35.41 -24.59
C SER A 85 -3.85 -35.00 -25.87
N GLU A 86 -4.27 -35.54 -27.01
CA GLU A 86 -3.82 -35.10 -28.35
C GLU A 86 -4.35 -33.71 -28.71
N PHE A 87 -5.64 -33.44 -28.48
CA PHE A 87 -6.20 -32.08 -28.69
C PHE A 87 -5.55 -31.03 -27.78
N ALA A 88 -5.17 -31.39 -26.55
CA ALA A 88 -4.45 -30.50 -25.65
C ALA A 88 -2.98 -30.28 -26.07
N ARG A 89 -2.33 -31.29 -26.66
CA ARG A 89 -0.96 -31.18 -27.21
C ARG A 89 -0.93 -30.43 -28.54
N GLU A 90 -1.90 -30.63 -29.43
CA GLU A 90 -2.04 -29.85 -30.66
C GLU A 90 -2.32 -28.37 -30.37
N ARG A 91 -3.15 -28.06 -29.35
CA ARG A 91 -3.42 -26.66 -28.97
C ARG A 91 -2.27 -26.00 -28.20
N ALA A 92 -1.42 -26.79 -27.54
CA ALA A 92 -0.18 -26.33 -26.92
C ALA A 92 0.97 -26.18 -27.95
N GLY A 93 1.02 -27.03 -28.97
CA GLY A 93 1.98 -26.97 -30.08
C GLY A 93 1.65 -25.89 -31.12
N ALA A 94 0.38 -25.69 -31.45
CA ALA A 94 -0.08 -24.67 -32.41
C ALA A 94 -0.04 -23.24 -31.85
N LYS A 95 0.23 -23.05 -30.55
CA LYS A 95 0.59 -21.75 -29.96
C LYS A 95 2.11 -21.50 -29.93
N GLY A 96 2.93 -22.48 -30.32
CA GLY A 96 4.39 -22.41 -30.30
C GLY A 96 5.06 -22.38 -31.68
N ALA A 97 4.32 -22.56 -32.78
CA ALA A 97 4.88 -22.60 -34.13
C ALA A 97 4.02 -21.76 -35.08
N GLY A 98 4.25 -20.44 -35.09
CA GLY A 98 3.51 -19.50 -35.94
C GLY A 98 3.68 -18.05 -35.56
N GLN A 99 4.89 -17.64 -35.17
CA GLN A 99 5.29 -16.22 -35.09
C GLN A 99 6.72 -16.11 -35.61
N GLY A 100 6.87 -16.36 -36.90
CA GLY A 100 8.02 -15.91 -37.67
C GLY A 100 7.71 -14.52 -38.22
N ASN A 101 8.44 -13.53 -37.73
CA ASN A 101 8.79 -12.29 -38.42
C ASN A 101 7.65 -11.36 -38.86
N ASP A 102 7.07 -10.61 -37.91
CA ASP A 102 6.54 -9.27 -38.18
C ASP A 102 6.99 -8.34 -37.05
N ALA A 103 8.05 -7.58 -37.33
CA ALA A 103 8.64 -6.59 -36.43
C ALA A 103 7.75 -5.33 -36.37
N GLY A 104 6.59 -5.44 -35.74
CA GLY A 104 5.81 -4.31 -35.25
C GLY A 104 6.19 -4.02 -33.79
N SER A 105 6.57 -2.78 -33.49
CA SER A 105 7.05 -2.30 -32.19
C SER A 105 6.14 -2.67 -31.01
N GLU A 106 6.34 -3.83 -30.40
CA GLU A 106 5.77 -4.15 -29.09
C GLU A 106 6.54 -3.35 -28.02
N ALA A 107 5.92 -2.28 -27.52
CA ALA A 107 6.44 -1.53 -26.38
C ALA A 107 6.76 -2.51 -25.23
N PRO A 108 7.98 -2.47 -24.64
CA PRO A 108 8.39 -3.49 -23.69
C PRO A 108 7.45 -3.47 -22.48
N ARG A 109 6.72 -4.57 -22.27
CA ARG A 109 5.95 -4.80 -21.04
C ARG A 109 6.91 -4.69 -19.84
N ARG A 110 6.87 -3.54 -19.16
CA ARG A 110 7.62 -3.30 -17.90
C ARG A 110 7.30 -4.41 -16.89
N ARG A 111 8.22 -5.35 -16.71
CA ARG A 111 8.12 -6.35 -15.65
C ARG A 111 8.37 -5.68 -14.30
N THR A 112 7.46 -5.87 -13.36
CA THR A 112 7.70 -5.50 -11.96
C THR A 112 8.83 -6.37 -11.41
N ASP A 113 9.95 -5.74 -11.03
CA ASP A 113 11.10 -6.45 -10.48
C ASP A 113 10.91 -6.66 -8.97
N VAL A 114 10.53 -7.90 -8.60
CA VAL A 114 10.24 -8.31 -7.22
C VAL A 114 11.50 -8.85 -6.51
N ARG A 115 12.66 -8.87 -7.18
CA ARG A 115 13.89 -9.48 -6.63
C ARG A 115 14.35 -8.83 -5.32
N LEU A 116 14.07 -7.54 -5.13
CA LEU A 116 14.44 -6.80 -3.93
C LEU A 116 13.45 -6.96 -2.76
N ALA A 117 12.27 -7.56 -2.98
CA ALA A 117 11.27 -7.73 -1.93
C ALA A 117 11.77 -8.67 -0.82
N LEU A 118 12.42 -9.78 -1.19
CA LEU A 118 12.99 -10.73 -0.23
C LEU A 118 14.11 -10.09 0.62
N PRO A 119 15.16 -9.45 0.03
CA PRO A 119 16.14 -8.67 0.80
C PRO A 119 15.50 -7.68 1.77
N THR A 120 14.50 -6.93 1.30
CA THR A 120 13.82 -5.93 2.12
C THR A 120 13.11 -6.56 3.32
N ALA A 121 12.38 -7.66 3.10
CA ALA A 121 11.70 -8.37 4.17
C ALA A 121 12.67 -8.97 5.20
N MET A 122 13.82 -9.51 4.75
CA MET A 122 14.83 -10.05 5.64
C MET A 122 15.52 -8.96 6.48
N VAL A 123 15.88 -7.83 5.85
CA VAL A 123 16.45 -6.67 6.56
C VAL A 123 15.46 -6.16 7.61
N TRP A 124 14.18 -6.01 7.26
CA TRP A 124 13.15 -5.57 8.20
C TRP A 124 12.93 -6.58 9.33
N GLY A 125 12.89 -7.88 9.02
CA GLY A 125 12.81 -8.92 10.04
C GLY A 125 13.97 -8.83 11.04
N ALA A 126 15.20 -8.63 10.56
CA ALA A 126 16.38 -8.45 11.40
C ALA A 126 16.32 -7.15 12.23
N SER A 127 15.76 -6.07 11.69
CA SER A 127 15.53 -4.82 12.43
C SER A 127 14.50 -4.98 13.55
N ILE A 128 13.34 -5.61 13.28
CA ILE A 128 12.31 -5.88 14.29
C ILE A 128 12.83 -6.84 15.36
N ALA A 129 13.57 -7.88 14.96
CA ALA A 129 14.20 -8.82 15.88
C ALA A 129 15.09 -8.08 16.91
N GLY A 130 15.74 -6.99 16.49
CA GLY A 130 16.51 -6.09 17.35
C GLY A 130 15.77 -5.55 18.57
N LEU A 131 14.45 -5.33 18.44
CA LEU A 131 13.62 -4.73 19.49
C LEU A 131 13.26 -5.73 20.60
N TRP A 132 13.26 -7.03 20.29
CA TRP A 132 12.78 -8.08 21.18
C TRP A 132 13.89 -9.03 21.65
N LEU A 133 14.96 -9.17 20.87
CA LEU A 133 16.03 -10.13 21.15
C LEU A 133 17.22 -9.47 21.84
N THR A 134 17.88 -10.25 22.70
CA THR A 134 19.12 -9.86 23.36
C THR A 134 20.29 -9.77 22.37
N PRO A 135 21.36 -9.02 22.70
CA PRO A 135 22.52 -8.84 21.81
C PRO A 135 23.18 -10.16 21.40
N SER A 136 23.24 -11.14 22.31
CA SER A 136 23.82 -12.47 22.08
C SER A 136 23.04 -13.27 21.04
N VAL A 137 21.70 -13.28 21.11
CA VAL A 137 20.85 -13.96 20.13
C VAL A 137 20.96 -13.29 18.75
N LEU A 138 21.05 -11.95 18.72
CA LEU A 138 21.27 -11.21 17.47
C LEU A 138 22.64 -11.48 16.85
N ALA A 139 23.68 -11.67 17.67
CA ALA A 139 25.00 -12.06 17.19
C ALA A 139 24.98 -13.47 16.54
N VAL A 140 24.30 -14.44 17.16
CA VAL A 140 24.10 -15.78 16.59
C VAL A 140 23.33 -15.71 15.27
N LEU A 141 22.27 -14.90 15.21
CA LEU A 141 21.51 -14.66 13.98
C LEU A 141 22.40 -14.07 12.88
N CYS A 142 23.22 -13.08 13.20
CA CYS A 142 24.16 -12.46 12.27
C CYS A 142 25.14 -13.48 11.68
N ILE A 143 25.77 -14.30 12.54
CA ILE A 143 26.69 -15.35 12.12
C ILE A 143 25.99 -16.38 11.24
N GLY A 144 24.77 -16.81 11.62
CA GLY A 144 23.96 -17.75 10.83
C GLY A 144 23.62 -17.21 9.43
N LEU A 145 23.25 -15.94 9.34
CA LEU A 145 22.96 -15.26 8.05
C LEU A 145 24.21 -15.16 7.17
N LEU A 146 25.38 -14.85 7.74
CA LEU A 146 26.64 -14.80 6.99
C LEU A 146 27.09 -16.19 6.51
N ALA A 147 26.94 -17.21 7.34
CA ALA A 147 27.23 -18.59 6.96
C ALA A 147 26.31 -19.07 5.82
N LEU A 148 25.02 -18.74 5.88
CA LEU A 148 24.07 -19.02 4.80
C LEU A 148 24.45 -18.26 3.51
N ALA A 149 24.83 -16.99 3.61
CA ALA A 149 25.29 -16.21 2.46
C ALA A 149 26.52 -16.85 1.80
N ALA A 150 27.51 -17.28 2.60
CA ALA A 150 28.71 -17.96 2.11
C ALA A 150 28.36 -19.28 1.41
N LEU A 151 27.48 -20.11 2.00
CA LEU A 151 27.00 -21.36 1.39
C LEU A 151 26.31 -21.10 0.04
N LEU A 152 25.50 -20.06 -0.05
CA LEU A 152 24.80 -19.67 -1.28
C LEU A 152 25.78 -19.21 -2.37
N LEU A 153 26.81 -18.42 -2.00
CA LEU A 153 27.87 -17.99 -2.92
C LEU A 153 28.73 -19.15 -3.42
N VAL A 154 29.06 -20.12 -2.54
CA VAL A 154 29.76 -21.35 -2.92
C VAL A 154 28.90 -22.22 -3.85
N ARG A 155 27.59 -22.32 -3.60
CA ARG A 155 26.69 -23.00 -4.55
C ARG A 155 26.62 -22.26 -5.89
N LEU A 156 26.63 -20.92 -5.87
CA LEU A 156 26.62 -20.09 -7.07
C LEU A 156 27.87 -20.34 -7.94
N SER A 157 29.06 -20.41 -7.33
CA SER A 157 30.31 -20.67 -8.06
C SER A 157 30.34 -22.06 -8.69
N ARG A 158 29.70 -23.06 -8.05
CA ARG A 158 29.54 -24.43 -8.58
C ARG A 158 28.47 -24.56 -9.68
N LEU A 159 27.65 -23.54 -9.92
CA LEU A 159 26.53 -23.56 -10.88
C LEU A 159 26.91 -23.00 -12.27
N ALA A 160 28.20 -23.00 -12.61
CA ALA A 160 28.81 -22.41 -13.81
C ALA A 160 28.27 -22.90 -15.18
N GLY A 161 27.32 -23.85 -15.23
CA GLY A 161 26.59 -24.24 -16.46
C GLY A 161 25.04 -24.19 -16.46
N ARG A 162 24.35 -23.74 -15.39
CA ARG A 162 22.86 -23.78 -15.31
C ARG A 162 22.15 -22.45 -15.66
N THR A 163 20.82 -22.54 -15.88
CA THR A 163 19.96 -21.44 -16.36
C THR A 163 20.14 -20.10 -15.58
N PRO A 164 20.13 -18.95 -16.29
CA PRO A 164 20.44 -17.64 -15.69
C PRO A 164 19.46 -17.21 -14.58
N ALA A 165 18.22 -17.73 -14.59
CA ALA A 165 17.22 -17.43 -13.57
C ALA A 165 17.59 -17.96 -12.17
N ARG A 166 18.11 -19.20 -12.08
CA ARG A 166 18.52 -19.79 -10.79
C ARG A 166 19.73 -19.09 -10.18
N ARG A 167 20.68 -18.66 -11.01
CA ARG A 167 21.85 -17.88 -10.56
C ARG A 167 21.43 -16.53 -9.99
N SER A 168 20.56 -15.81 -10.70
CA SER A 168 20.09 -14.52 -10.24
C SER A 168 19.35 -14.61 -8.90
N PHE A 169 18.54 -15.64 -8.68
CA PHE A 169 17.84 -15.84 -7.41
C PHE A 169 18.81 -16.11 -6.26
N LEU A 170 19.76 -17.03 -6.44
CA LEU A 170 20.77 -17.34 -5.42
C LEU A 170 21.64 -16.13 -5.08
N ALA A 171 22.06 -15.36 -6.08
CA ALA A 171 22.83 -14.14 -5.85
C ALA A 171 22.01 -13.09 -5.07
N THR A 172 20.73 -12.89 -5.42
CA THR A 172 19.87 -11.95 -4.68
C THR A 172 19.62 -12.39 -3.25
N THR A 173 19.46 -13.70 -3.00
CA THR A 173 19.29 -14.24 -1.65
C THR A 173 20.59 -14.17 -0.83
N ALA A 174 21.75 -14.35 -1.45
CA ALA A 174 23.03 -14.16 -0.76
C ALA A 174 23.23 -12.70 -0.33
N VAL A 175 22.96 -11.74 -1.22
CA VAL A 175 22.98 -10.30 -0.89
C VAL A 175 21.95 -9.97 0.19
N ALA A 176 20.73 -10.55 0.12
CA ALA A 176 19.72 -10.40 1.16
C ALA A 176 20.24 -10.82 2.53
N CYS A 177 20.93 -11.97 2.62
CA CYS A 177 21.48 -12.48 3.87
C CYS A 177 22.57 -11.57 4.42
N VAL A 178 23.47 -11.04 3.57
CA VAL A 178 24.52 -10.10 3.98
C VAL A 178 23.93 -8.80 4.51
N LEU A 179 22.94 -8.22 3.81
CA LEU A 179 22.28 -6.99 4.25
C LEU A 179 21.49 -7.21 5.55
N ALA A 180 20.81 -8.35 5.68
CA ALA A 180 20.11 -8.71 6.91
C ALA A 180 21.08 -8.95 8.08
N ALA A 181 22.27 -9.51 7.82
CA ALA A 181 23.32 -9.65 8.82
C ALA A 181 23.86 -8.28 9.28
N ALA A 182 24.07 -7.34 8.36
CA ALA A 182 24.45 -5.97 8.69
C ALA A 182 23.38 -5.27 9.55
N ALA A 183 22.10 -5.44 9.20
CA ALA A 183 20.99 -4.95 10.01
C ALA A 183 20.94 -5.62 11.40
N ALA A 184 21.14 -6.94 11.49
CA ALA A 184 21.20 -7.66 12.75
C ALA A 184 22.37 -7.21 13.64
N ALA A 185 23.54 -6.93 13.06
CA ALA A 185 24.70 -6.41 13.76
C ALA A 185 24.43 -5.00 14.33
N HIS A 186 23.85 -4.10 13.53
CA HIS A 186 23.44 -2.77 13.99
C HIS A 186 22.33 -2.87 15.05
N SER A 187 21.34 -3.74 14.85
CA SER A 187 20.32 -4.03 15.87
C SER A 187 20.92 -4.55 17.17
N SER A 188 22.00 -5.33 17.12
CA SER A 188 22.70 -5.85 18.31
C SER A 188 23.37 -4.72 19.11
N THR A 189 24.02 -3.77 18.44
CA THR A 189 24.61 -2.60 19.13
C THR A 189 23.55 -1.67 19.72
N ALA A 190 22.40 -1.52 19.05
CA ALA A 190 21.27 -0.78 19.61
C ALA A 190 20.60 -1.55 20.77
N SER A 191 20.52 -2.87 20.68
CA SER A 191 19.95 -3.75 21.72
C SER A 191 20.83 -3.79 22.97
N SER A 192 22.15 -3.76 22.83
CA SER A 192 23.06 -3.79 23.98
C SER A 192 22.88 -2.58 24.90
N GLN A 193 22.53 -1.41 24.34
CA GLN A 193 22.22 -0.23 25.14
C GLN A 193 20.95 -0.38 26.00
N ARG A 194 20.04 -1.28 25.62
CA ARG A 194 18.77 -1.54 26.34
C ARG A 194 18.91 -2.64 27.38
N PHE A 195 19.62 -3.71 27.04
CA PHE A 195 19.67 -4.93 27.85
C PHE A 195 20.98 -5.11 28.62
N GLU A 196 22.06 -4.45 28.22
CA GLU A 196 23.39 -4.64 28.79
C GLU A 196 24.02 -3.31 29.25
N GLY A 197 24.96 -3.40 30.18
CA GLY A 197 25.75 -2.26 30.64
C GLY A 197 25.15 -1.45 31.82
N PRO A 198 25.90 -0.43 32.29
CA PRO A 198 25.59 0.28 33.53
C PRO A 198 24.34 1.17 33.42
N LEU A 199 24.01 1.66 32.21
CA LEU A 199 22.78 2.41 31.98
C LEU A 199 21.54 1.51 32.09
N ALA A 200 21.56 0.32 31.48
CA ALA A 200 20.47 -0.65 31.59
C ALA A 200 20.21 -1.05 33.06
N ALA A 201 21.27 -1.25 33.84
CA ALA A 201 21.17 -1.50 35.28
C ALA A 201 20.59 -0.29 36.06
N ALA A 202 20.97 0.94 35.69
CA ALA A 202 20.41 2.15 36.30
C ALA A 202 18.91 2.33 35.97
N ILE A 203 18.49 1.97 34.76
CA ILE A 203 17.08 1.99 34.31
C ILE A 203 16.28 0.93 35.06
N ALA A 204 16.78 -0.31 35.13
CA ALA A 204 16.11 -1.42 35.81
C ALA A 204 15.94 -1.18 37.31
N SER A 205 16.93 -0.53 37.95
CA SER A 205 16.86 -0.16 39.38
C SER A 205 16.04 1.09 39.66
N GLY A 206 15.57 1.79 38.62
CA GLY A 206 14.74 2.98 38.74
C GLY A 206 15.41 4.13 39.51
N LYS A 207 16.72 4.31 39.38
CA LYS A 207 17.47 5.32 40.13
C LYS A 207 17.18 6.74 39.61
N SER A 208 17.32 7.72 40.50
CA SER A 208 17.37 9.14 40.13
C SER A 208 18.72 9.45 39.52
N VAL A 209 18.72 10.15 38.39
CA VAL A 209 19.92 10.45 37.62
C VAL A 209 19.95 11.92 37.23
N VAL A 210 21.16 12.43 37.04
CA VAL A 210 21.40 13.70 36.35
C VAL A 210 21.96 13.34 34.98
N ALA A 211 21.24 13.69 33.93
CA ALA A 211 21.62 13.38 32.56
C ALA A 211 21.85 14.67 31.76
N VAL A 212 22.94 14.73 31.00
CA VAL A 212 23.10 15.68 29.91
C VAL A 212 22.57 14.99 28.67
N VAL A 213 21.49 15.56 28.11
CA VAL A 213 20.76 14.97 27.00
C VAL A 213 20.69 15.94 25.83
N GLU A 214 20.80 15.40 24.62
CA GLU A 214 20.63 16.12 23.37
C GLU A 214 19.23 15.84 22.82
N VAL A 215 18.48 16.89 22.50
CA VAL A 215 17.11 16.78 22.00
C VAL A 215 17.14 16.15 20.61
N ALA A 216 16.52 14.97 20.48
CA ALA A 216 16.54 14.18 19.25
C ALA A 216 15.42 14.55 18.28
N GLY A 217 14.31 15.09 18.79
CA GLY A 217 13.11 15.43 18.02
C GLY A 217 12.25 16.46 18.74
N ALA A 218 11.26 16.99 18.03
CA ALA A 218 10.38 18.02 18.57
C ALA A 218 9.59 17.50 19.79
N PRO A 219 9.42 18.31 20.86
CA PRO A 219 8.54 17.99 21.97
C PRO A 219 7.11 17.70 21.49
N ARG A 220 6.49 16.65 22.03
CA ARG A 220 5.10 16.28 21.75
C ARG A 220 4.28 16.34 23.02
N ALA A 221 3.18 17.08 22.99
CA ALA A 221 2.19 17.09 24.06
C ALA A 221 1.59 15.69 24.22
N LEU A 222 1.43 15.26 25.47
CA LEU A 222 0.74 14.04 25.85
C LEU A 222 -0.60 14.42 26.46
N ASP A 223 -1.65 14.21 25.69
CA ASP A 223 -3.01 14.31 26.20
C ASP A 223 -3.35 12.99 26.90
N ALA A 224 -3.36 13.01 28.24
CA ALA A 224 -3.86 11.89 29.04
C ALA A 224 -5.34 12.14 29.35
N PRO A 225 -6.29 11.52 28.63
CA PRO A 225 -7.70 11.64 28.97
C PRO A 225 -7.99 10.92 30.30
N GLY A 226 -8.64 11.62 31.24
CA GLY A 226 -9.42 10.99 32.31
C GLY A 226 -8.69 10.58 33.59
N GLN A 227 -7.48 11.04 33.87
CA GLN A 227 -6.90 10.92 35.22
C GLN A 227 -6.55 12.30 35.79
N ALA A 228 -6.99 12.55 37.03
CA ALA A 228 -6.60 13.70 37.83
C ALA A 228 -5.09 13.67 38.09
N GLY A 229 -4.32 14.19 37.13
CA GLY A 229 -2.87 14.30 37.16
C GLY A 229 -2.42 15.72 36.78
N PRO A 230 -1.17 16.10 37.12
CA PRO A 230 -0.63 17.45 36.92
C PRO A 230 -0.59 17.86 35.42
N PRO A 231 -0.45 19.17 35.10
CA PRO A 231 -0.72 19.79 33.79
C PRO A 231 0.02 19.15 32.60
N ALA A 232 -0.42 19.50 31.39
CA ALA A 232 0.06 19.03 30.09
C ALA A 232 1.51 18.50 30.14
N ARG A 233 1.65 17.19 30.01
CA ARG A 233 2.96 16.54 30.02
C ARG A 233 3.51 16.53 28.61
N TRP A 234 4.80 16.81 28.49
CA TRP A 234 5.51 16.79 27.22
C TRP A 234 6.44 15.58 27.16
N SER A 235 6.36 14.84 26.06
CA SER A 235 7.31 13.80 25.70
C SER A 235 8.36 14.38 24.76
N VAL A 236 9.63 14.31 25.17
CA VAL A 236 10.76 14.79 24.37
C VAL A 236 11.70 13.61 24.11
N PRO A 237 11.83 13.14 22.86
CA PRO A 237 12.83 12.13 22.54
C PRO A 237 14.22 12.78 22.63
N VAL A 238 15.14 12.13 23.34
CA VAL A 238 16.50 12.63 23.57
C VAL A 238 17.55 11.54 23.39
N TRP A 239 18.75 11.94 23.01
CA TRP A 239 19.96 11.12 23.08
C TRP A 239 20.71 11.46 24.37
N THR A 240 21.06 10.46 25.16
CA THR A 240 21.98 10.69 26.28
C THR A 240 23.36 11.03 25.74
N ARG A 241 24.07 11.94 26.41
CA ARG A 241 25.52 12.11 26.21
C ARG A 241 26.26 11.67 27.46
N GLU A 242 25.80 12.14 28.61
CA GLU A 242 26.37 11.82 29.91
C GLU A 242 25.25 11.55 30.91
N VAL A 243 25.38 10.50 31.71
CA VAL A 243 24.43 10.13 32.75
C VAL A 243 25.19 9.88 34.05
N THR A 244 24.90 10.67 35.07
CA THR A 244 25.53 10.53 36.39
C THR A 244 24.58 9.80 37.33
N THR A 245 25.01 8.64 37.83
CA THR A 245 24.23 7.80 38.75
C THR A 245 25.12 7.26 39.86
N GLY A 246 24.73 7.44 41.13
CA GLY A 246 25.49 6.90 42.27
C GLY A 246 26.97 7.33 42.33
N GLY A 247 27.27 8.58 41.92
CA GLY A 247 28.63 9.12 41.89
C GLY A 247 29.46 8.72 40.66
N MET A 248 28.96 7.84 39.79
CA MET A 248 29.64 7.42 38.56
C MET A 248 29.11 8.18 37.34
N LEU A 249 30.01 8.72 36.53
CA LEU A 249 29.70 9.36 35.25
C LEU A 249 29.72 8.31 34.12
N LEU A 250 28.59 8.10 33.48
CA LEU A 250 28.43 7.20 32.34
C LEU A 250 28.35 8.00 31.04
N ARG A 251 29.33 7.83 30.17
CA ARG A 251 29.30 8.39 28.81
C ARG A 251 28.71 7.36 27.87
N THR A 252 27.46 7.57 27.49
CA THR A 252 26.72 6.63 26.65
C THR A 252 25.72 7.38 25.79
N ARG A 253 25.56 6.92 24.54
CA ARG A 253 24.62 7.47 23.57
C ARG A 253 23.44 6.53 23.38
N ALA A 254 22.45 6.62 24.26
CA ALA A 254 21.22 5.84 24.21
C ALA A 254 20.02 6.76 24.00
N GLN A 255 18.99 6.25 23.33
CA GLN A 255 17.74 6.98 23.12
C GLN A 255 16.85 6.83 24.35
N LEU A 256 16.45 7.96 24.95
CA LEU A 256 15.49 8.02 26.05
C LEU A 256 14.32 8.92 25.66
N VAL A 257 13.18 8.75 26.33
CA VAL A 257 12.09 9.75 26.30
C VAL A 257 12.06 10.48 27.63
N VAL A 258 12.25 11.79 27.59
CA VAL A 258 12.02 12.62 28.77
C VAL A 258 10.55 12.98 28.86
N MET A 259 9.94 12.70 30.01
CA MET A 259 8.60 13.14 30.36
C MET A 259 8.71 14.34 31.29
N GLY A 260 8.38 15.52 30.79
CA GLY A 260 8.48 16.79 31.53
C GLY A 260 7.18 17.60 31.54
N GLY A 261 7.15 18.70 32.30
CA GLY A 261 6.05 19.67 32.25
C GLY A 261 6.22 20.70 31.12
N ASP A 262 5.42 21.76 31.13
CA ASP A 262 5.31 22.75 30.06
C ASP A 262 6.63 23.44 29.64
N THR A 263 7.59 23.55 30.55
CA THR A 263 8.90 24.15 30.25
C THR A 263 9.70 23.36 29.19
N TRP A 264 9.38 22.08 29.00
CA TRP A 264 10.00 21.21 28.00
C TRP A 264 9.45 21.43 26.58
N ALA A 265 8.33 22.13 26.42
CA ALA A 265 7.69 22.40 25.13
C ALA A 265 8.55 23.28 24.20
N THR A 266 9.41 24.11 24.78
CA THR A 266 10.17 25.13 24.04
C THR A 266 11.48 24.61 23.44
N LEU A 267 11.84 23.36 23.70
CA LEU A 267 13.09 22.77 23.25
C LEU A 267 13.10 22.52 21.74
N VAL A 268 14.28 22.65 21.15
CA VAL A 268 14.53 22.43 19.72
C VAL A 268 15.42 21.20 19.57
N PRO A 269 15.20 20.35 18.53
CA PRO A 269 16.18 19.36 18.12
C PRO A 269 17.60 19.93 18.07
N GLY A 270 18.60 19.13 18.41
CA GLY A 270 20.02 19.53 18.42
C GLY A 270 20.47 20.31 19.67
N GLN A 271 19.55 20.77 20.53
CA GLN A 271 19.92 21.41 21.80
C GLN A 271 20.39 20.38 22.83
N SER A 272 21.41 20.71 23.61
CA SER A 272 21.85 19.94 24.77
C SER A 272 21.34 20.58 26.05
N VAL A 273 20.59 19.82 26.85
CA VAL A 273 20.02 20.27 28.13
C VAL A 273 20.41 19.32 29.26
N ARG A 274 20.56 19.88 30.46
CA ARG A 274 20.70 19.08 31.68
C ARG A 274 19.32 18.74 32.21
N ALA A 275 19.05 17.46 32.39
CA ALA A 275 17.82 16.91 32.91
C ALA A 275 18.10 16.18 34.24
N THR A 276 17.22 16.35 35.23
CA THR A 276 17.25 15.52 36.44
C THR A 276 15.93 14.78 36.55
N GLY A 277 15.98 13.50 36.91
CA GLY A 277 14.77 12.69 36.96
C GLY A 277 15.00 11.24 37.33
N LYS A 278 13.90 10.52 37.49
CA LYS A 278 13.92 9.08 37.74
C LYS A 278 13.86 8.33 36.42
N LEU A 279 14.76 7.36 36.22
CA LEU A 279 14.69 6.46 35.08
C LEU A 279 13.64 5.37 35.32
N ARG A 280 12.97 4.97 34.25
CA ARG A 280 12.06 3.81 34.22
C ARG A 280 12.29 3.01 32.93
N PRO A 281 12.11 1.69 32.97
CA PRO A 281 12.15 0.88 31.75
C PRO A 281 11.08 1.36 30.75
N ALA A 282 11.40 1.27 29.46
CA ALA A 282 10.44 1.49 28.39
C ALA A 282 9.51 0.27 28.24
N ASP A 283 8.35 0.46 27.64
CA ASP A 283 7.45 -0.65 27.30
C ASP A 283 8.13 -1.65 26.34
N PRO A 284 7.85 -2.96 26.44
CA PRO A 284 8.40 -3.95 25.52
C PRO A 284 8.12 -3.60 24.06
N GLY A 285 9.13 -3.76 23.19
CA GLY A 285 9.02 -3.48 21.74
C GLY A 285 9.21 -2.02 21.35
N ARG A 286 9.51 -1.12 22.31
CA ARG A 286 9.92 0.26 22.05
C ARG A 286 11.40 0.35 21.66
N GLN A 287 11.75 1.37 20.88
CA GLN A 287 13.13 1.60 20.44
C GLN A 287 13.96 2.21 21.59
N GLU A 288 13.30 2.98 22.44
CA GLU A 288 13.91 3.74 23.53
C GLU A 288 14.38 2.81 24.66
N ALA A 289 15.55 3.09 25.23
CA ALA A 289 16.11 2.31 26.33
C ALA A 289 15.34 2.49 27.63
N GLY A 290 14.68 3.63 27.80
CA GLY A 290 13.91 3.95 28.98
C GLY A 290 13.22 5.30 28.89
N THR A 291 12.42 5.60 29.91
CA THR A 291 11.80 6.91 30.10
C THR A 291 12.44 7.60 31.30
N LEU A 292 12.75 8.89 31.16
CA LEU A 292 13.22 9.74 32.24
C LEU A 292 12.06 10.64 32.66
N THR A 293 11.47 10.40 33.83
CA THR A 293 10.48 11.33 34.38
C THR A 293 11.23 12.51 35.00
N ALA A 294 11.21 13.66 34.33
CA ALA A 294 11.91 14.85 34.76
C ALA A 294 11.32 15.38 36.08
N SER A 295 12.19 15.63 37.05
CA SER A 295 11.84 16.22 38.35
C SER A 295 12.04 17.74 38.35
N SER A 296 12.69 18.30 37.34
CA SER A 296 12.98 19.73 37.20
C SER A 296 12.74 20.24 35.78
N ALA A 297 12.67 21.56 35.65
CA ALA A 297 12.72 22.24 34.35
C ALA A 297 14.05 21.91 33.65
N PRO A 298 14.09 21.92 32.30
CA PRO A 298 15.33 21.68 31.59
C PRO A 298 16.34 22.76 31.99
N GLY A 299 17.58 22.36 32.28
CA GLY A 299 18.68 23.30 32.45
C GLY A 299 18.88 24.14 31.19
N MET A 300 19.58 25.27 31.32
CA MET A 300 19.85 26.19 30.21
C MET A 300 20.29 25.42 28.95
N PRO A 301 19.52 25.49 27.85
CA PRO A 301 19.89 24.83 26.61
C PRO A 301 21.21 25.38 26.09
N THR A 302 22.07 24.47 25.64
CA THR A 302 23.35 24.79 25.01
C THR A 302 23.39 24.17 23.61
N GLY A 303 23.85 24.92 22.61
CA GLY A 303 23.76 24.50 21.20
C GLY A 303 22.38 24.75 20.59
N GLY A 304 22.21 24.44 19.30
CA GLY A 304 20.94 24.63 18.57
C GLY A 304 20.73 26.03 17.95
N GLU A 305 21.68 26.95 18.06
CA GLU A 305 21.64 28.29 17.44
C GLU A 305 21.96 28.29 15.91
N GLY A 306 21.79 27.15 15.26
CA GLY A 306 22.05 26.98 13.83
C GLY A 306 20.78 27.08 12.97
N LEU A 307 20.78 26.34 11.87
CA LEU A 307 19.68 26.28 10.91
C LEU A 307 18.35 25.83 11.54
N GLU A 308 18.39 25.01 12.60
CA GLU A 308 17.20 24.52 13.32
C GLU A 308 16.53 25.62 14.19
N GLY A 309 17.33 26.49 14.81
CA GLY A 309 16.83 27.66 15.53
C GLY A 309 16.19 28.68 14.57
N ALA A 310 16.84 28.93 13.42
CA ALA A 310 16.26 29.76 12.36
C ALA A 310 14.97 29.17 11.80
N ALA A 311 14.89 27.85 11.62
CA ALA A 311 13.67 27.17 11.22
C ALA A 311 12.55 27.36 12.25
N LYS A 312 12.84 27.20 13.56
CA LYS A 312 11.86 27.44 14.62
C LYS A 312 11.32 28.88 14.59
N ASP A 313 12.19 29.88 14.52
CA ASP A 313 11.79 31.28 14.44
C ASP A 313 10.90 31.52 13.21
N LEU A 314 11.27 30.96 12.05
CA LEU A 314 10.47 31.07 10.84
C LEU A 314 9.08 30.42 10.98
N ARG A 315 8.96 29.28 11.67
CA ARG A 315 7.67 28.66 12.00
C ARG A 315 6.84 29.56 12.91
N THR A 316 7.43 30.10 13.98
CA THR A 316 6.73 31.00 14.91
C THR A 316 6.21 32.26 14.21
N ARG A 317 7.02 32.86 13.33
CA ARG A 317 6.61 34.01 12.51
C ARG A 317 5.49 33.63 11.53
N PHE A 318 5.55 32.46 10.90
CA PHE A 318 4.50 31.98 10.01
C PHE A 318 3.17 31.75 10.75
N VAL A 319 3.22 31.12 11.92
CA VAL A 319 2.05 30.93 12.80
C VAL A 319 1.43 32.29 13.16
N ALA A 320 2.25 33.24 13.63
CA ALA A 320 1.78 34.60 13.94
C ALA A 320 1.18 35.31 12.72
N ALA A 321 1.79 35.16 11.54
CA ALA A 321 1.28 35.72 10.29
C ALA A 321 -0.02 35.07 9.82
N SER A 322 -0.36 33.87 10.29
CA SER A 322 -1.61 33.16 9.95
C SER A 322 -2.76 33.41 10.94
N ALA A 323 -2.51 34.13 12.03
CA ALA A 323 -3.48 34.34 13.11
C ALA A 323 -4.75 35.11 12.71
N PHE A 324 -4.73 35.82 11.57
CA PHE A 324 -5.91 36.54 11.06
C PHE A 324 -6.94 35.63 10.36
N LEU A 325 -6.59 34.37 10.09
CA LEU A 325 -7.48 33.40 9.45
C LEU A 325 -8.59 32.94 10.40
N SER A 326 -9.59 32.22 9.87
CA SER A 326 -10.58 31.56 10.72
C SER A 326 -9.92 30.55 11.66
N PRO A 327 -10.47 30.27 12.86
CA PRO A 327 -9.82 29.43 13.87
C PRO A 327 -9.36 28.06 13.31
N ASP A 328 -10.22 27.40 12.54
CA ASP A 328 -9.91 26.12 11.89
C ASP A 328 -8.72 26.22 10.91
N ALA A 329 -8.67 27.28 10.10
CA ALA A 329 -7.61 27.48 9.13
C ALA A 329 -6.30 27.96 9.77
N ALA A 330 -6.38 28.80 10.80
CA ALA A 330 -5.25 29.28 11.58
C ALA A 330 -4.54 28.13 12.33
N GLY A 331 -5.30 27.11 12.78
CA GLY A 331 -4.72 25.91 13.38
C GLY A 331 -4.21 24.89 12.35
N LEU A 332 -4.94 24.68 11.25
CA LEU A 332 -4.63 23.64 10.27
C LEU A 332 -3.53 24.03 9.28
N LEU A 333 -3.47 25.29 8.84
CA LEU A 333 -2.51 25.74 7.83
C LEU A 333 -1.04 25.60 8.30
N PRO A 334 -0.65 26.05 9.52
CA PRO A 334 0.69 25.80 10.03
C PRO A 334 1.02 24.30 10.13
N GLY A 335 0.07 23.48 10.61
CA GLY A 335 0.25 22.02 10.66
C GLY A 335 0.57 21.41 9.29
N MET A 336 -0.17 21.81 8.25
CA MET A 336 0.03 21.33 6.88
C MET A 336 1.34 21.78 6.22
N VAL A 337 1.86 22.96 6.58
CA VAL A 337 2.99 23.61 5.91
C VAL A 337 4.29 23.45 6.68
N THR A 338 4.27 23.77 7.97
CA THR A 338 5.43 23.79 8.86
C THR A 338 5.47 22.60 9.81
N GLY A 339 4.42 21.79 9.88
CA GLY A 339 4.32 20.65 10.81
C GLY A 339 3.96 21.05 12.23
N ASP A 340 3.65 22.33 12.48
CA ASP A 340 3.30 22.83 13.79
C ASP A 340 1.80 22.64 14.04
N THR A 341 1.45 21.64 14.85
CA THR A 341 0.05 21.33 15.21
C THR A 341 -0.37 21.96 16.55
N SER A 342 0.44 22.81 17.16
CA SER A 342 0.16 23.38 18.50
C SER A 342 -1.09 24.27 18.55
N ALA A 343 -1.46 24.88 17.42
CA ALA A 343 -2.63 25.74 17.30
C ALA A 343 -3.89 24.99 16.79
N LEU A 344 -3.83 23.67 16.62
CA LEU A 344 -4.94 22.90 16.09
C LEU A 344 -6.01 22.66 17.16
N ASP A 345 -7.23 23.10 16.91
CA ASP A 345 -8.40 22.85 17.78
C ASP A 345 -8.65 21.34 17.96
N GLU A 346 -8.81 20.89 19.21
CA GLU A 346 -9.07 19.49 19.55
C GLU A 346 -10.36 18.97 18.87
N GLY A 347 -11.38 19.82 18.74
CA GLY A 347 -12.62 19.49 18.05
C GLY A 347 -12.42 19.20 16.57
N LEU A 348 -11.56 20.00 15.90
CA LEU A 348 -11.16 19.76 14.51
C LEU A 348 -10.30 18.49 14.41
N GLU A 349 -9.35 18.30 15.31
CA GLU A 349 -8.49 17.11 15.32
C GLU A 349 -9.31 15.83 15.47
N ASN A 350 -10.30 15.82 16.38
CA ASN A 350 -11.22 14.70 16.55
C ASN A 350 -12.10 14.48 15.31
N SER A 351 -12.56 15.55 14.66
CA SER A 351 -13.29 15.45 13.39
C SER A 351 -12.42 14.83 12.29
N MET A 352 -11.16 15.25 12.18
CA MET A 352 -10.16 14.71 11.24
C MET A 352 -9.84 13.24 11.53
N LYS A 353 -9.73 12.85 12.81
CA LYS A 353 -9.56 11.46 13.26
C LYS A 353 -10.77 10.61 12.88
N ALA A 354 -11.99 11.10 13.11
CA ALA A 354 -13.23 10.38 12.81
C ALA A 354 -13.40 10.07 11.31
N VAL A 355 -12.92 10.96 10.43
CA VAL A 355 -13.01 10.81 8.97
C VAL A 355 -11.70 10.34 8.32
N GLY A 356 -10.70 9.94 9.09
CA GLY A 356 -9.44 9.40 8.57
C GLY A 356 -8.59 10.40 7.78
N MET A 357 -8.67 11.68 8.12
CA MET A 357 -7.88 12.77 7.53
C MET A 357 -6.68 13.22 8.39
N THR A 358 -6.37 12.53 9.50
CA THR A 358 -5.26 12.92 10.40
C THR A 358 -3.90 13.03 9.70
N HIS A 359 -3.68 12.32 8.59
CA HIS A 359 -2.45 12.47 7.80
C HIS A 359 -2.31 13.83 7.09
N LEU A 360 -3.36 14.66 7.10
CA LEU A 360 -3.37 16.02 6.59
C LEU A 360 -3.17 17.07 7.69
N THR A 361 -3.24 16.73 8.98
CA THR A 361 -3.07 17.72 10.06
C THR A 361 -1.62 18.13 10.26
N ALA A 362 -0.69 17.27 9.87
CA ALA A 362 0.75 17.51 9.89
C ALA A 362 1.36 17.30 8.50
N VAL A 363 2.64 17.67 8.35
CA VAL A 363 3.37 17.47 7.10
C VAL A 363 3.54 15.98 6.81
N SER A 364 3.04 15.56 5.64
CA SER A 364 3.10 14.18 5.17
C SER A 364 4.03 14.01 3.96
N GLY A 365 4.27 12.76 3.56
CA GLY A 365 5.08 12.47 2.37
C GLY A 365 4.45 12.94 1.05
N ALA A 366 3.12 13.13 1.03
CA ALA A 366 2.45 13.76 -0.10
C ALA A 366 2.87 15.22 -0.25
N ASN A 367 3.03 15.95 0.86
CA ASN A 367 3.51 17.34 0.85
C ASN A 367 4.95 17.42 0.31
N CYS A 368 5.82 16.51 0.75
CA CYS A 368 7.20 16.41 0.22
C CYS A 368 7.19 16.15 -1.30
N SER A 369 6.31 15.26 -1.76
CA SER A 369 6.20 14.91 -3.19
C SER A 369 5.65 16.06 -4.03
N LEU A 370 4.71 16.84 -3.49
CA LEU A 370 4.15 18.03 -4.14
C LEU A 370 5.19 19.14 -4.29
N VAL A 371 5.93 19.45 -3.21
CA VAL A 371 7.02 20.44 -3.23
C VAL A 371 8.08 20.02 -4.23
N LEU A 372 8.53 18.77 -4.17
CA LEU A 372 9.54 18.23 -5.08
C LEU A 372 9.09 18.26 -6.55
N GLY A 373 7.85 17.86 -6.81
CA GLY A 373 7.24 17.90 -8.13
C GLY A 373 7.14 19.32 -8.70
N ALA A 374 6.75 20.28 -7.87
CA ALA A 374 6.67 21.69 -8.25
C ALA A 374 8.05 22.27 -8.59
N VAL A 375 9.08 21.98 -7.79
CA VAL A 375 10.46 22.41 -8.05
C VAL A 375 10.98 21.83 -9.36
N LEU A 376 10.80 20.52 -9.57
CA LEU A 376 11.22 19.86 -10.81
C LEU A 376 10.48 20.43 -12.04
N LEU A 377 9.19 20.74 -11.91
CA LEU A 377 8.41 21.37 -12.98
C LEU A 377 8.91 22.79 -13.28
N ALA A 378 9.20 23.59 -12.25
CA ALA A 378 9.77 24.91 -12.40
C ALA A 378 11.14 24.85 -13.09
N CYS A 379 12.06 24.00 -12.64
CA CYS A 379 13.36 23.79 -13.28
C CYS A 379 13.21 23.39 -14.77
N ARG A 380 12.24 22.52 -15.09
CA ARG A 380 11.95 22.16 -16.50
C ARG A 380 11.41 23.33 -17.30
N ARG A 381 10.57 24.20 -16.70
CA ARG A 381 10.04 25.39 -17.37
C ARG A 381 11.15 26.39 -17.72
N PHE A 382 12.17 26.49 -16.87
CA PHE A 382 13.42 27.23 -17.09
C PHE A 382 14.46 26.49 -17.95
N ARG A 383 14.11 25.32 -18.51
CA ARG A 383 14.98 24.51 -19.37
C ARG A 383 16.30 24.08 -18.73
N LEU A 384 16.35 23.92 -17.40
CA LEU A 384 17.53 23.40 -16.71
C LEU A 384 17.84 21.95 -17.12
N PRO A 385 19.13 21.58 -17.26
CA PRO A 385 19.51 20.19 -17.48
C PRO A 385 19.13 19.29 -16.30
N ARG A 386 19.08 17.96 -16.53
CA ARG A 386 18.59 16.98 -15.54
C ARG A 386 19.35 16.99 -14.22
N ILE A 387 20.68 17.12 -14.27
CA ILE A 387 21.57 17.08 -13.10
C ILE A 387 21.41 18.32 -12.21
N PRO A 388 21.50 19.57 -12.71
CA PRO A 388 21.26 20.75 -11.87
C PRO A 388 19.81 20.83 -11.38
N ALA A 389 18.83 20.41 -12.18
CA ALA A 389 17.44 20.31 -11.71
C ALA A 389 17.30 19.33 -10.53
N ALA A 390 18.00 18.19 -10.58
CA ALA A 390 18.05 17.24 -9.49
C ALA A 390 18.75 17.82 -8.25
N ALA A 391 19.86 18.53 -8.41
CA ALA A 391 20.56 19.18 -7.32
C ALA A 391 19.66 20.22 -6.61
N VAL A 392 19.02 21.12 -7.37
CA VAL A 392 18.08 22.11 -6.82
C VAL A 392 16.92 21.43 -6.08
N ALA A 393 16.35 20.38 -6.67
CA ALA A 393 15.26 19.63 -6.06
C ALA A 393 15.65 18.98 -4.72
N LEU A 394 16.85 18.40 -4.65
CA LEU A 394 17.40 17.82 -3.41
C LEU A 394 17.72 18.89 -2.37
N THR A 395 18.26 20.04 -2.78
CA THR A 395 18.54 21.17 -1.88
C THR A 395 17.25 21.72 -1.29
N VAL A 396 16.22 21.98 -2.09
CA VAL A 396 14.92 22.46 -1.59
C VAL A 396 14.27 21.43 -0.67
N LEU A 397 14.36 20.14 -1.00
CA LEU A 397 13.87 19.08 -0.14
C LEU A 397 14.61 19.05 1.21
N GLY A 398 15.93 19.24 1.22
CA GLY A 398 16.72 19.35 2.45
C GLY A 398 16.31 20.55 3.30
N LEU A 399 16.16 21.73 2.70
CA LEU A 399 15.66 22.92 3.42
C LEU A 399 14.24 22.69 3.96
N PHE A 400 13.36 22.04 3.19
CA PHE A 400 12.01 21.70 3.64
C PHE A 400 12.03 20.75 4.85
N VAL A 401 12.89 19.74 4.86
CA VAL A 401 13.06 18.83 6.01
C VAL A 401 13.54 19.59 7.24
N VAL A 402 14.48 20.53 7.11
CA VAL A 402 14.94 21.33 8.25
C VAL A 402 13.87 22.30 8.74
N LEU A 403 13.11 22.90 7.82
CA LEU A 403 11.99 23.77 8.15
C LEU A 403 10.94 23.04 8.98
N VAL A 404 10.47 21.88 8.52
CA VAL A 404 9.43 21.10 9.19
C VAL A 404 9.96 20.41 10.45
N GLY A 405 11.25 20.06 10.43
CA GLY A 405 11.91 19.29 11.48
C GLY A 405 12.08 17.82 11.10
N PRO A 406 13.04 17.12 11.74
CA PRO A 406 13.37 15.73 11.44
C PRO A 406 12.32 14.77 12.04
N ASP A 407 11.09 14.82 11.52
CA ASP A 407 10.08 13.82 11.86
C ASP A 407 10.28 12.54 11.04
N ALA A 408 10.05 11.38 11.66
CA ALA A 408 10.24 10.08 11.02
C ALA A 408 9.43 9.94 9.71
N SER A 409 8.28 10.60 9.59
CA SER A 409 7.46 10.62 8.36
C SER A 409 8.07 11.44 7.24
N VAL A 410 8.62 12.61 7.59
CA VAL A 410 9.25 13.54 6.64
C VAL A 410 10.56 12.95 6.12
N LEU A 411 11.38 12.37 7.00
CA LEU A 411 12.64 11.72 6.61
C LEU A 411 12.43 10.55 5.64
N ARG A 412 11.41 9.71 5.88
CA ARG A 412 11.00 8.65 4.94
C ARG A 412 10.66 9.20 3.57
N ALA A 413 9.80 10.21 3.53
CA ALA A 413 9.36 10.83 2.29
C ALA A 413 10.50 11.52 1.55
N ALA A 414 11.39 12.21 2.28
CA ALA A 414 12.55 12.88 1.73
C ALA A 414 13.51 11.87 1.08
N LEU A 415 13.77 10.73 1.73
CA LEU A 415 14.64 9.72 1.16
C LEU A 415 14.01 9.03 -0.06
N MET A 416 12.71 8.69 -0.02
CA MET A 416 12.00 8.16 -1.19
C MET A 416 12.00 9.18 -2.36
N GLY A 417 11.80 10.46 -2.05
CA GLY A 417 11.88 11.57 -2.99
C GLY A 417 13.28 11.69 -3.60
N ALA A 418 14.32 11.64 -2.78
CA ALA A 418 15.71 11.73 -3.22
C ALA A 418 16.10 10.57 -4.15
N VAL A 419 15.70 9.34 -3.81
CA VAL A 419 15.88 8.17 -4.67
C VAL A 419 15.11 8.34 -5.98
N GLY A 420 13.88 8.88 -5.93
CA GLY A 420 13.08 9.20 -7.12
C GLY A 420 13.75 10.23 -8.04
N VAL A 421 14.34 11.28 -7.47
CA VAL A 421 15.09 12.30 -8.22
C VAL A 421 16.35 11.70 -8.84
N ALA A 422 17.13 10.93 -8.07
CA ALA A 422 18.32 10.26 -8.57
C ALA A 422 18.00 9.30 -9.73
N ALA A 423 16.88 8.57 -9.63
CA ALA A 423 16.39 7.71 -10.70
C ALA A 423 16.00 8.48 -11.96
N LEU A 424 15.33 9.63 -11.79
CA LEU A 424 14.93 10.50 -12.90
C LEU A 424 16.15 11.14 -13.58
N ALA A 425 17.15 11.56 -12.80
CA ALA A 425 18.42 12.07 -13.28
C ALA A 425 19.19 10.99 -14.07
N GLY A 426 19.22 9.76 -13.56
CA GLY A 426 19.84 8.60 -14.20
C GLY A 426 19.04 7.99 -15.37
N GLY A 427 17.91 8.58 -15.77
CA GLY A 427 17.09 8.12 -16.90
C GLY A 427 16.37 6.78 -16.69
N ARG A 428 16.38 6.23 -15.48
CA ARG A 428 15.78 4.93 -15.15
C ARG A 428 14.39 5.13 -14.55
N SER A 429 13.44 5.59 -15.35
CA SER A 429 12.05 5.75 -14.91
C SER A 429 11.38 4.38 -14.68
N GLY A 430 10.52 4.27 -13.67
CA GLY A 430 9.47 3.24 -13.50
C GLY A 430 9.86 1.85 -12.95
N ARG A 431 10.81 1.80 -12.01
CA ARG A 431 10.96 0.67 -11.07
C ARG A 431 10.48 1.07 -9.66
N GLY A 432 9.25 1.55 -9.54
CA GLY A 432 8.70 2.08 -8.27
C GLY A 432 8.88 1.11 -7.09
N LEU A 433 8.59 -0.18 -7.30
CA LEU A 433 8.76 -1.21 -6.27
C LEU A 433 10.24 -1.37 -5.85
N SER A 434 11.17 -1.38 -6.80
CA SER A 434 12.60 -1.50 -6.49
C SER A 434 13.13 -0.30 -5.72
N PHE A 435 12.67 0.91 -6.04
CA PHE A 435 13.03 2.12 -5.30
C PHE A 435 12.45 2.11 -3.89
N LEU A 436 11.21 1.63 -3.71
CA LEU A 436 10.62 1.43 -2.39
C LEU A 436 11.46 0.45 -1.55
N CYS A 437 11.83 -0.70 -2.12
CA CYS A 437 12.70 -1.69 -1.47
C CYS A 437 14.06 -1.10 -1.07
N LEU A 438 14.72 -0.36 -1.97
CA LEU A 438 16.00 0.29 -1.68
C LEU A 438 15.88 1.35 -0.58
N ALA A 439 14.82 2.16 -0.62
CA ALA A 439 14.56 3.16 0.41
C ALA A 439 14.32 2.51 1.78
N VAL A 440 13.50 1.46 1.85
CA VAL A 440 13.21 0.73 3.10
C VAL A 440 14.48 0.10 3.65
N MET A 441 15.28 -0.59 2.84
CA MET A 441 16.55 -1.16 3.28
C MET A 441 17.53 -0.08 3.75
N GLY A 442 17.66 1.02 3.01
CA GLY A 442 18.54 2.13 3.38
C GLY A 442 18.16 2.74 4.74
N LEU A 443 16.87 2.99 4.98
CA LEU A 443 16.40 3.52 6.26
C LEU A 443 16.65 2.56 7.41
N LEU A 444 16.34 1.27 7.23
CA LEU A 444 16.50 0.28 8.29
C LEU A 444 17.97 -0.02 8.62
N LEU A 445 18.87 0.17 7.66
CA LEU A 445 20.32 0.06 7.90
C LEU A 445 20.87 1.31 8.62
N LEU A 446 20.31 2.49 8.36
CA LEU A 446 20.67 3.73 9.03
C LEU A 446 20.12 3.80 10.46
N ASP A 447 18.87 3.38 10.65
CA ASP A 447 18.20 3.32 11.94
C ASP A 447 17.32 2.05 12.01
N PRO A 448 17.79 0.97 12.67
CA PRO A 448 17.03 -0.27 12.75
C PRO A 448 15.75 -0.14 13.57
N GLY A 449 15.66 0.83 14.48
CA GLY A 449 14.47 0.98 15.32
C GLY A 449 13.24 1.46 14.56
N LEU A 450 13.42 2.06 13.37
CA LEU A 450 12.33 2.39 12.46
C LEU A 450 11.46 1.18 12.10
N GLY A 451 12.03 -0.03 12.13
CA GLY A 451 11.32 -1.27 11.80
C GLY A 451 10.14 -1.58 12.71
N GLY A 452 10.16 -1.10 13.97
CA GLY A 452 9.04 -1.24 14.90
C GLY A 452 8.05 -0.07 14.88
N SER A 453 8.34 1.01 14.16
CA SER A 453 7.49 2.19 14.18
C SER A 453 6.26 2.02 13.27
N PHE A 454 5.06 2.17 13.85
CA PHE A 454 3.80 2.08 13.09
C PHE A 454 3.73 3.10 11.94
N GLY A 455 4.27 4.31 12.15
CA GLY A 455 4.32 5.33 11.10
C GLY A 455 5.16 4.87 9.89
N PHE A 456 6.30 4.19 10.11
CA PHE A 456 7.11 3.66 9.02
C PHE A 456 6.38 2.57 8.26
N LEU A 457 5.77 1.62 8.99
CA LEU A 457 4.97 0.56 8.41
C LEU A 457 3.81 1.12 7.55
N LEU A 458 3.02 2.05 8.09
CA LEU A 458 1.91 2.69 7.38
C LEU A 458 2.38 3.43 6.13
N SER A 459 3.50 4.14 6.20
CA SER A 459 4.08 4.86 5.04
C SER A 459 4.51 3.90 3.92
N VAL A 460 5.12 2.77 4.27
CA VAL A 460 5.54 1.76 3.29
C VAL A 460 4.33 1.05 2.69
N LEU A 461 3.33 0.69 3.50
CA LEU A 461 2.09 0.07 3.03
C LEU A 461 1.30 0.99 2.10
N ALA A 462 1.18 2.28 2.44
CA ALA A 462 0.52 3.26 1.58
C ALA A 462 1.20 3.34 0.21
N THR A 463 2.52 3.49 0.20
CA THR A 463 3.32 3.59 -1.03
C THR A 463 3.24 2.30 -1.86
N LEU A 464 3.35 1.14 -1.20
CA LEU A 464 3.20 -0.16 -1.82
C LEU A 464 1.81 -0.32 -2.46
N GLY A 465 0.76 0.12 -1.76
CA GLY A 465 -0.62 0.07 -2.23
C GLY A 465 -0.81 0.90 -3.49
N ILE A 466 -0.29 2.13 -3.49
CA ILE A 466 -0.34 3.02 -4.66
C ILE A 466 0.42 2.41 -5.86
N ILE A 467 1.59 1.81 -5.63
CA ILE A 467 2.40 1.20 -6.69
C ILE A 467 1.73 -0.06 -7.26
N VAL A 468 1.17 -0.92 -6.42
CA VAL A 468 0.62 -2.22 -6.82
C VAL A 468 -0.81 -2.10 -7.34
N LEU A 469 -1.64 -1.31 -6.66
CA LEU A 469 -3.08 -1.25 -6.87
C LEU A 469 -3.52 0.06 -7.56
N GLY A 470 -2.86 1.18 -7.26
CA GLY A 470 -3.26 2.50 -7.78
C GLY A 470 -3.38 2.55 -9.30
N ARG A 471 -2.36 2.07 -10.01
CA ARG A 471 -2.41 2.00 -11.48
C ARG A 471 -3.52 1.07 -11.99
N ARG A 472 -3.76 -0.05 -11.31
CA ARG A 472 -4.79 -1.02 -11.73
C ARG A 472 -6.19 -0.43 -11.57
N ILE A 473 -6.47 0.25 -10.46
CA ILE A 473 -7.75 0.92 -10.23
C ILE A 473 -7.98 2.04 -11.27
N ILE A 474 -6.93 2.78 -11.64
CA ILE A 474 -7.02 3.79 -12.72
C ILE A 474 -7.29 3.14 -14.09
N GLU A 475 -6.75 1.95 -14.35
CA GLU A 475 -7.02 1.22 -15.60
C GLU A 475 -8.41 0.55 -15.63
N TRP A 476 -9.02 0.35 -14.46
CA TRP A 476 -10.37 -0.18 -14.29
C TRP A 476 -11.46 0.87 -14.43
N THR A 477 -11.11 2.16 -14.29
CA THR A 477 -12.08 3.24 -14.40
C THR A 477 -12.51 3.44 -15.86
N PRO A 478 -13.80 3.69 -16.13
CA PRO A 478 -14.29 3.88 -17.50
C PRO A 478 -13.54 5.00 -18.22
N ALA A 479 -13.31 4.85 -19.53
CA ALA A 479 -12.60 5.84 -20.34
C ALA A 479 -13.26 7.24 -20.38
N ALA A 480 -14.54 7.33 -19.99
CA ALA A 480 -15.26 8.59 -19.86
C ALA A 480 -14.78 9.44 -18.66
N VAL A 481 -14.18 8.83 -17.65
CA VAL A 481 -13.66 9.53 -16.47
C VAL A 481 -12.24 10.03 -16.78
N PRO A 482 -11.95 11.33 -16.59
CA PRO A 482 -10.62 11.84 -16.83
C PRO A 482 -9.62 11.24 -15.83
N ARG A 483 -8.39 10.98 -16.30
CA ARG A 483 -7.37 10.25 -15.51
C ARG A 483 -7.03 10.90 -14.17
N TRP A 484 -7.17 12.23 -14.06
CA TRP A 484 -6.93 12.94 -12.81
C TRP A 484 -8.00 12.62 -11.76
N ALA A 485 -9.28 12.51 -12.16
CA ALA A 485 -10.36 12.12 -11.27
C ALA A 485 -10.25 10.64 -10.88
N ALA A 486 -9.87 9.78 -11.82
CA ALA A 486 -9.56 8.38 -11.53
C ALA A 486 -8.42 8.25 -10.51
N ALA A 487 -7.35 9.05 -10.65
CA ALA A 487 -6.24 9.06 -9.70
C ALA A 487 -6.64 9.59 -8.32
N ALA A 488 -7.51 10.60 -8.26
CA ALA A 488 -8.01 11.18 -7.00
C ALA A 488 -8.76 10.15 -6.14
N VAL A 489 -9.43 9.17 -6.76
CA VAL A 489 -10.09 8.06 -6.05
C VAL A 489 -9.14 6.88 -5.84
N ALA A 490 -8.38 6.51 -6.87
CA ALA A 490 -7.54 5.32 -6.84
C ALA A 490 -6.41 5.40 -5.80
N VAL A 491 -5.83 6.59 -5.60
CA VAL A 491 -4.70 6.77 -4.67
C VAL A 491 -5.14 6.58 -3.21
N PRO A 492 -6.15 7.31 -2.68
CA PRO A 492 -6.64 7.11 -1.32
C PRO A 492 -7.20 5.69 -1.11
N LEU A 493 -7.96 5.16 -2.08
CA LEU A 493 -8.49 3.80 -2.00
C LEU A 493 -7.37 2.76 -1.87
N SER A 494 -6.31 2.89 -2.68
CA SER A 494 -5.18 1.96 -2.62
C SER A 494 -4.43 2.01 -1.30
N ALA A 495 -4.23 3.22 -0.77
CA ALA A 495 -3.59 3.39 0.53
C ALA A 495 -4.47 2.81 1.64
N GLN A 496 -5.77 3.10 1.64
CA GLN A 496 -6.70 2.64 2.67
C GLN A 496 -6.82 1.11 2.70
N LEU A 497 -6.83 0.44 1.54
CA LEU A 497 -6.93 -1.01 1.46
C LEU A 497 -5.69 -1.74 2.03
N LEU A 498 -4.51 -1.14 1.96
CA LEU A 498 -3.28 -1.74 2.52
C LEU A 498 -2.98 -1.27 3.95
N CYS A 499 -3.30 -0.03 4.29
CA CYS A 499 -3.08 0.52 5.63
C CYS A 499 -4.18 0.14 6.62
N GLY A 500 -5.40 -0.10 6.14
CA GLY A 500 -6.60 -0.37 6.94
C GLY A 500 -6.41 -1.43 8.02
N PRO A 501 -5.85 -2.62 7.72
CA PRO A 501 -5.62 -3.66 8.71
C PRO A 501 -4.73 -3.20 9.89
N VAL A 502 -3.72 -2.38 9.62
CA VAL A 502 -2.82 -1.85 10.66
C VAL A 502 -3.49 -0.71 11.43
N ILE A 503 -4.27 0.13 10.75
CA ILE A 503 -5.01 1.23 11.39
C ILE A 503 -6.03 0.68 12.40
N VAL A 504 -6.76 -0.39 12.05
CA VAL A 504 -7.74 -1.03 12.95
C VAL A 504 -7.11 -1.58 14.22
N LEU A 505 -5.85 -2.04 14.16
CA LEU A 505 -5.11 -2.49 15.35
C LEU A 505 -4.72 -1.32 16.28
N LEU A 506 -4.51 -0.13 15.73
CA LEU A 506 -4.16 1.07 16.50
C LEU A 506 -5.39 1.78 17.04
N GLN A 507 -6.45 1.79 16.24
CA GLN A 507 -7.70 2.44 16.55
C GLN A 507 -8.82 1.56 15.99
N PRO A 508 -9.57 0.84 16.84
CA PRO A 508 -10.58 -0.14 16.43
C PRO A 508 -11.85 0.54 15.92
N GLN A 509 -11.70 1.34 14.89
CA GLN A 509 -12.78 2.06 14.23
C GLN A 509 -12.56 2.06 12.71
N PHE A 510 -13.67 2.06 11.98
CA PHE A 510 -13.69 2.21 10.53
C PHE A 510 -14.36 3.53 10.14
N SER A 511 -13.58 4.41 9.50
CA SER A 511 -14.06 5.68 8.96
C SER A 511 -14.75 5.45 7.60
N THR A 512 -16.07 5.35 7.62
CA THR A 512 -16.92 5.09 6.43
C THR A 512 -16.76 6.17 5.35
N TYR A 513 -16.76 7.44 5.77
CA TYR A 513 -16.65 8.57 4.85
C TYR A 513 -15.20 8.94 4.49
N SER A 514 -14.21 8.19 4.95
CA SER A 514 -12.79 8.54 4.74
C SER A 514 -12.43 8.65 3.26
N LEU A 515 -12.89 7.73 2.41
CA LEU A 515 -12.61 7.80 0.97
C LEU A 515 -13.20 9.07 0.34
N LEU A 516 -14.48 9.34 0.59
CA LEU A 516 -15.17 10.51 0.04
C LEU A 516 -14.51 11.80 0.51
N ALA A 517 -14.23 11.88 1.81
CA ALA A 517 -13.67 13.07 2.41
C ALA A 517 -12.24 13.34 1.89
N ASN A 518 -11.42 12.30 1.70
CA ASN A 518 -10.10 12.42 1.08
C ASN A 518 -10.15 12.81 -0.41
N VAL A 519 -11.13 12.32 -1.17
CA VAL A 519 -11.33 12.70 -2.58
C VAL A 519 -11.68 14.19 -2.69
N VAL A 520 -12.53 14.69 -1.80
CA VAL A 520 -12.91 16.12 -1.78
C VAL A 520 -11.76 16.99 -1.27
N ALA A 521 -10.99 16.53 -0.28
CA ALA A 521 -9.84 17.27 0.25
C ALA A 521 -8.64 17.30 -0.72
N SER A 522 -8.42 16.25 -1.50
CA SER A 522 -7.26 16.10 -2.41
C SER A 522 -6.97 17.32 -3.31
N PRO A 523 -7.94 17.92 -4.03
CA PRO A 523 -7.68 19.11 -4.84
C PRO A 523 -7.36 20.36 -4.03
N LEU A 524 -7.76 20.43 -2.76
CA LEU A 524 -7.52 21.57 -1.87
C LEU A 524 -6.11 21.51 -1.26
N VAL A 525 -5.59 20.30 -0.99
CA VAL A 525 -4.28 20.12 -0.34
C VAL A 525 -3.14 20.69 -1.18
N ALA A 526 -3.15 20.51 -2.50
CA ALA A 526 -2.04 20.98 -3.34
C ALA A 526 -1.87 22.52 -3.31
N PRO A 527 -2.93 23.34 -3.51
CA PRO A 527 -2.85 24.78 -3.27
C PRO A 527 -2.38 25.15 -1.87
N VAL A 528 -2.88 24.50 -0.81
CA VAL A 528 -2.46 24.77 0.58
C VAL A 528 -0.95 24.57 0.74
N THR A 529 -0.45 23.41 0.33
CA THR A 529 0.97 23.07 0.48
C THR A 529 1.85 23.97 -0.37
N LEU A 530 1.51 24.21 -1.65
CA LEU A 530 2.37 25.00 -2.54
C LEU A 530 2.38 26.49 -2.18
N LEU A 531 1.22 27.10 -1.92
CA LEU A 531 1.13 28.51 -1.56
C LEU A 531 1.64 28.76 -0.15
N GLY A 532 1.32 27.87 0.79
CA GLY A 532 1.80 27.94 2.17
C GLY A 532 3.31 27.81 2.25
N THR A 533 3.91 26.80 1.61
CA THR A 533 5.37 26.64 1.60
C THR A 533 6.10 27.80 0.90
N ALA A 534 5.51 28.38 -0.16
CA ALA A 534 6.04 29.57 -0.80
C ALA A 534 5.96 30.82 0.10
N ALA A 535 4.92 30.92 0.94
CA ALA A 535 4.75 32.04 1.86
C ALA A 535 5.78 32.06 2.99
N VAL A 536 6.26 30.89 3.44
CA VAL A 536 7.21 30.77 4.57
C VAL A 536 8.43 31.70 4.43
N PRO A 537 9.27 31.63 3.38
CA PRO A 537 10.41 32.54 3.23
C PRO A 537 9.98 34.01 3.02
N LEU A 538 8.78 34.25 2.46
CA LEU A 538 8.26 35.59 2.21
C LEU A 538 7.82 36.29 3.49
N VAL A 539 7.55 35.58 4.58
CA VAL A 539 7.24 36.21 5.88
C VAL A 539 8.37 37.15 6.32
N VAL A 540 9.62 36.84 5.98
CA VAL A 540 10.78 37.68 6.28
C VAL A 540 11.08 38.67 5.16
N LEU A 541 11.00 38.23 3.90
CA LEU A 541 11.43 39.02 2.73
C LEU A 541 10.40 40.06 2.27
N ALA A 542 9.11 39.72 2.35
CA ALA A 542 8.01 40.55 1.86
C ALA A 542 6.70 40.19 2.60
N PRO A 543 6.49 40.71 3.84
CA PRO A 543 5.37 40.31 4.69
C PRO A 543 3.99 40.48 4.03
N TRP A 544 3.78 41.55 3.27
CA TRP A 544 2.52 41.81 2.55
C TRP A 544 2.19 40.71 1.54
N LEU A 545 3.19 40.22 0.79
CA LEU A 545 3.01 39.16 -0.20
C LEU A 545 2.78 37.81 0.50
N ALA A 546 3.46 37.59 1.62
CA ALA A 546 3.21 36.42 2.47
C ALA A 546 1.76 36.41 2.96
N THR A 547 1.21 37.54 3.44
CA THR A 547 -0.19 37.63 3.88
C THR A 547 -1.17 37.27 2.77
N VAL A 548 -0.95 37.73 1.53
CA VAL A 548 -1.81 37.37 0.38
C VAL A 548 -1.78 35.86 0.11
N LEU A 549 -0.59 35.26 0.08
CA LEU A 549 -0.43 33.82 -0.11
C LEU A 549 -1.05 33.02 1.03
N ILE A 550 -0.87 33.47 2.29
CA ILE A 550 -1.47 32.87 3.49
C ILE A 550 -2.98 32.98 3.45
N ALA A 551 -3.54 34.11 3.01
CA ALA A 551 -4.99 34.28 2.87
C ALA A 551 -5.56 33.28 1.87
N VAL A 552 -4.95 33.18 0.68
CA VAL A 552 -5.40 32.22 -0.34
C VAL A 552 -5.23 30.78 0.16
N ALA A 553 -4.07 30.40 0.71
CA ALA A 553 -3.86 29.08 1.29
C ALA A 553 -4.85 28.78 2.44
N GLY A 554 -5.17 29.79 3.25
CA GLY A 554 -6.12 29.71 4.35
C GLY A 554 -7.54 29.42 3.88
N THR A 555 -7.98 29.96 2.73
CA THR A 555 -9.31 29.60 2.17
C THR A 555 -9.40 28.13 1.78
N PHE A 556 -8.35 27.58 1.16
CA PHE A 556 -8.30 26.15 0.83
C PHE A 556 -8.18 25.28 2.10
N SER A 557 -7.40 25.71 3.09
CA SER A 557 -7.28 25.03 4.39
C SER A 557 -8.62 25.00 5.13
N ALA A 558 -9.37 26.11 5.13
CA ALA A 558 -10.74 26.17 5.65
C ALA A 558 -11.68 25.21 4.91
N GLY A 559 -11.51 25.06 3.59
CA GLY A 559 -12.21 24.05 2.81
C GLY A 559 -11.93 22.62 3.30
N VAL A 560 -10.67 22.27 3.55
CA VAL A 560 -10.29 20.97 4.11
C VAL A 560 -10.91 20.78 5.50
N ALA A 561 -10.79 21.76 6.40
CA ALA A 561 -11.39 21.69 7.74
C ALA A 561 -12.92 21.53 7.69
N GLY A 562 -13.58 22.30 6.81
CA GLY A 562 -15.03 22.20 6.57
C GLY A 562 -15.44 20.82 6.09
N THR A 563 -14.69 20.21 5.15
CA THR A 563 -14.98 18.84 4.69
C THR A 563 -14.87 17.81 5.80
N ALA A 564 -13.87 17.96 6.69
CA ALA A 564 -13.71 17.08 7.85
C ALA A 564 -14.88 17.21 8.84
N ARG A 565 -15.26 18.45 9.20
CA ARG A 565 -16.38 18.68 10.14
C ARG A 565 -17.73 18.23 9.58
N ILE A 566 -17.99 18.48 8.30
CA ILE A 566 -19.25 18.05 7.65
C ILE A 566 -19.32 16.52 7.63
N ALA A 567 -18.25 15.85 7.17
CA ALA A 567 -18.23 14.39 7.09
C ALA A 567 -18.27 13.71 8.48
N ALA A 568 -17.68 14.35 9.50
CA ALA A 568 -17.72 13.82 10.87
C ALA A 568 -19.12 13.86 11.49
N ARG A 569 -19.95 14.86 11.13
CA ARG A 569 -21.32 15.02 11.61
C ARG A 569 -22.32 14.04 10.95
N LEU A 570 -21.93 13.37 9.87
CA LEU A 570 -22.81 12.41 9.21
C LEU A 570 -22.99 11.15 10.09
N PRO A 571 -24.20 10.55 10.09
CA PRO A 571 -24.46 9.36 10.87
C PRO A 571 -23.55 8.20 10.42
N GLY A 572 -23.01 7.47 11.39
CA GLY A 572 -22.11 6.34 11.15
C GLY A 572 -20.72 6.73 10.64
N SER A 573 -20.25 7.96 10.92
CA SER A 573 -18.94 8.45 10.46
C SER A 573 -17.75 7.63 10.99
N ALA A 574 -17.86 7.16 12.24
CA ALA A 574 -16.94 6.22 12.85
C ALA A 574 -17.71 4.99 13.34
N LEU A 575 -17.54 3.85 12.66
CA LEU A 575 -18.12 2.58 13.08
C LEU A 575 -17.10 1.84 13.95
N ALA A 576 -17.52 1.37 15.13
CA ALA A 576 -16.70 0.50 15.94
C ALA A 576 -16.36 -0.79 15.16
N TRP A 577 -15.10 -1.21 15.21
CA TRP A 577 -14.62 -2.42 14.56
C TRP A 577 -14.07 -3.39 15.62
N PRO A 578 -14.14 -4.72 15.42
CA PRO A 578 -13.57 -5.67 16.35
C PRO A 578 -12.09 -5.38 16.67
N GLU A 579 -11.68 -5.57 17.92
CA GLU A 579 -10.31 -5.37 18.36
C GLU A 579 -9.42 -6.59 18.08
N GLY A 580 -8.09 -6.36 18.07
CA GLY A 580 -7.09 -7.43 18.00
C GLY A 580 -7.06 -8.22 16.70
N VAL A 581 -6.67 -9.50 16.79
CA VAL A 581 -6.51 -10.40 15.63
C VAL A 581 -7.81 -10.60 14.83
N PRO A 582 -9.00 -10.78 15.46
CA PRO A 582 -10.26 -10.83 14.71
C PRO A 582 -10.53 -9.55 13.91
N GLY A 583 -10.22 -8.38 14.49
CA GLY A 583 -10.27 -7.09 13.81
C GLY A 583 -9.38 -7.02 12.57
N LEU A 584 -8.12 -7.45 12.72
CA LEU A 584 -7.16 -7.53 11.62
C LEU A 584 -7.67 -8.42 10.48
N LEU A 585 -8.08 -9.65 10.80
CA LEU A 585 -8.50 -10.63 9.79
C LEU A 585 -9.78 -10.19 9.05
N SER A 586 -10.76 -9.67 9.80
CA SER A 586 -12.00 -9.13 9.20
C SER A 586 -11.72 -7.93 8.30
N MET A 587 -10.79 -7.05 8.66
CA MET A 587 -10.41 -5.89 7.84
C MET A 587 -9.61 -6.29 6.59
N VAL A 588 -8.74 -7.30 6.69
CA VAL A 588 -8.06 -7.90 5.53
C VAL A 588 -9.09 -8.50 4.57
N LEU A 589 -10.04 -9.27 5.10
CA LEU A 589 -11.13 -9.84 4.30
C LEU A 589 -11.95 -8.73 3.62
N PHE A 590 -12.35 -7.71 4.37
CA PHE A 590 -13.07 -6.55 3.83
C PHE A 590 -12.30 -5.84 2.71
N SER A 591 -10.98 -5.66 2.88
CA SER A 591 -10.11 -5.06 1.87
C SER A 591 -10.03 -5.92 0.60
N VAL A 592 -9.86 -7.23 0.74
CA VAL A 592 -9.85 -8.18 -0.39
C VAL A 592 -11.20 -8.18 -1.13
N LEU A 593 -12.30 -8.23 -0.39
CA LEU A 593 -13.66 -8.18 -0.95
C LEU A 593 -13.91 -6.85 -1.67
N THR A 594 -13.44 -5.73 -1.14
CA THR A 594 -13.56 -4.42 -1.78
C THR A 594 -12.80 -4.38 -3.10
N VAL A 595 -11.57 -4.88 -3.14
CA VAL A 595 -10.80 -4.99 -4.40
C VAL A 595 -11.52 -5.89 -5.40
N ALA A 596 -12.03 -7.04 -4.95
CA ALA A 596 -12.76 -7.97 -5.80
C ALA A 596 -14.05 -7.34 -6.34
N ALA A 597 -14.79 -6.59 -5.52
CA ALA A 597 -15.99 -5.87 -5.92
C ALA A 597 -15.67 -4.77 -6.94
N VAL A 598 -14.66 -3.94 -6.69
CA VAL A 598 -14.20 -2.92 -7.64
C VAL A 598 -13.79 -3.54 -8.97
N TRP A 599 -13.05 -4.66 -8.93
CA TRP A 599 -12.67 -5.40 -10.13
C TRP A 599 -13.88 -5.98 -10.87
N ALA A 600 -14.85 -6.55 -10.15
CA ALA A 600 -16.05 -7.14 -10.74
C ALA A 600 -16.94 -6.09 -11.41
N VAL A 601 -17.13 -4.94 -10.77
CA VAL A 601 -17.86 -3.79 -11.34
C VAL A 601 -17.16 -3.25 -12.58
N ALA A 602 -15.83 -3.16 -12.57
CA ALA A 602 -15.06 -2.68 -13.70
C ALA A 602 -15.02 -3.66 -14.89
N ARG A 603 -15.18 -4.97 -14.64
CA ARG A 603 -15.13 -6.02 -15.66
C ARG A 603 -16.28 -7.02 -15.54
N PRO A 604 -17.53 -6.60 -15.80
CA PRO A 604 -18.71 -7.41 -15.55
C PRO A 604 -18.71 -8.73 -16.32
N ARG A 605 -18.17 -8.74 -17.55
CA ARG A 605 -18.07 -9.96 -18.38
C ARG A 605 -17.11 -11.00 -17.79
N GLN A 606 -15.92 -10.57 -17.36
CA GLN A 606 -14.92 -11.48 -16.76
C GLN A 606 -15.34 -11.96 -15.38
N ALA A 607 -16.05 -11.13 -14.62
CA ALA A 607 -16.66 -11.53 -13.36
C ALA A 607 -17.74 -12.59 -13.58
N MET A 608 -18.61 -12.41 -14.58
CA MET A 608 -19.65 -13.39 -14.93
C MET A 608 -19.03 -14.73 -15.34
N ASP A 609 -17.98 -14.72 -16.16
CA ASP A 609 -17.27 -15.95 -16.57
C ASP A 609 -16.67 -16.68 -15.36
N LEU A 610 -16.13 -15.93 -14.39
CA LEU A 610 -15.55 -16.50 -13.17
C LEU A 610 -16.61 -17.08 -12.23
N VAL A 611 -17.78 -16.44 -12.13
CA VAL A 611 -18.94 -16.94 -11.39
C VAL A 611 -19.51 -18.20 -12.05
N LEU A 612 -19.61 -18.24 -13.37
CA LEU A 612 -20.06 -19.42 -14.10
C LEU A 612 -19.04 -20.57 -13.97
N ALA A 613 -17.75 -20.27 -13.98
CA ALA A 613 -16.69 -21.25 -13.77
C ALA A 613 -16.69 -21.80 -12.33
N SER A 614 -16.87 -20.94 -11.32
CA SER A 614 -16.95 -21.37 -9.92
C SER A 614 -18.20 -22.20 -9.66
N HIS A 615 -19.36 -21.81 -10.23
CA HIS A 615 -20.58 -22.60 -10.18
C HIS A 615 -20.40 -23.98 -10.82
N ARG A 616 -19.76 -24.05 -12.00
CA ARG A 616 -19.44 -25.34 -12.64
C ARG A 616 -18.53 -26.20 -11.76
N HIS A 617 -17.58 -25.58 -11.04
CA HIS A 617 -16.67 -26.30 -10.15
C HIS A 617 -17.38 -26.84 -8.89
N THR A 618 -18.27 -26.05 -8.27
CA THR A 618 -19.08 -26.52 -7.12
C THR A 618 -20.02 -27.64 -7.52
N VAL A 619 -20.64 -27.57 -8.70
CA VAL A 619 -21.48 -28.66 -9.22
C VAL A 619 -20.67 -29.95 -9.39
N VAL A 620 -19.44 -29.87 -9.90
CA VAL A 620 -18.54 -31.05 -10.02
C VAL A 620 -18.14 -31.59 -8.64
N LEU A 621 -17.86 -30.71 -7.67
CA LEU A 621 -17.50 -31.09 -6.30
C LEU A 621 -18.65 -31.78 -5.57
N LEU A 622 -19.87 -31.25 -5.69
CA LEU A 622 -21.09 -31.89 -5.18
C LEU A 622 -21.31 -33.25 -5.84
N ALA A 623 -21.16 -33.36 -7.15
CA ALA A 623 -21.30 -34.64 -7.86
C ALA A 623 -20.23 -35.68 -7.44
N LEU A 624 -19.00 -35.24 -7.14
CA LEU A 624 -17.95 -36.12 -6.61
C LEU A 624 -18.25 -36.54 -5.17
N LEU A 625 -18.76 -35.62 -4.35
CA LEU A 625 -19.18 -35.91 -2.97
C LEU A 625 -20.34 -36.91 -2.94
N GLU A 626 -21.34 -36.73 -3.79
CA GLU A 626 -22.46 -37.66 -3.95
C GLU A 626 -21.99 -39.04 -4.39
N ARG A 627 -21.08 -39.12 -5.36
CA ARG A 627 -20.47 -40.39 -5.79
C ARG A 627 -19.66 -41.05 -4.68
N HIS A 628 -18.95 -40.26 -3.87
CA HIS A 628 -18.18 -40.76 -2.74
C HIS A 628 -19.10 -41.29 -1.64
N ILE A 629 -20.16 -40.56 -1.30
CA ILE A 629 -21.19 -40.97 -0.34
C ILE A 629 -21.91 -42.24 -0.82
N ALA A 630 -22.27 -42.32 -2.11
CA ALA A 630 -22.87 -43.51 -2.70
C ALA A 630 -21.92 -44.72 -2.65
N ALA A 631 -20.63 -44.53 -2.94
CA ALA A 631 -19.62 -45.58 -2.85
C ALA A 631 -19.37 -46.05 -1.41
N VAL A 632 -19.38 -45.13 -0.44
CA VAL A 632 -19.30 -45.47 0.99
C VAL A 632 -20.55 -46.23 1.43
N ARG A 633 -21.74 -45.82 1.00
CA ARG A 633 -23.02 -46.49 1.30
C ARG A 633 -23.08 -47.91 0.74
N ALA A 634 -22.55 -48.12 -0.48
CA ALA A 634 -22.39 -49.43 -1.09
C ALA A 634 -21.38 -50.31 -0.34
N ARG A 635 -20.25 -49.75 0.11
CA ARG A 635 -19.24 -50.47 0.93
C ARG A 635 -19.73 -50.82 2.34
N CYS A 636 -20.57 -49.98 2.93
CA CYS A 636 -21.19 -50.21 4.25
C CYS A 636 -22.43 -51.11 4.19
N GLY A 637 -22.76 -51.72 3.05
CA GLY A 637 -23.85 -52.70 2.94
C GLY A 637 -25.26 -52.11 3.01
N PHE A 638 -25.44 -50.82 2.68
CA PHE A 638 -26.77 -50.19 2.58
C PHE A 638 -27.37 -50.31 1.16
N ASP A 639 -27.00 -51.34 0.40
CA ASP A 639 -27.70 -51.70 -0.83
C ASP A 639 -28.97 -52.49 -0.46
N ARG A 640 -30.11 -51.79 -0.37
CA ARG A 640 -31.38 -52.42 -0.78
C ARG A 640 -31.27 -52.65 -2.29
N GLY A 641 -30.78 -53.82 -2.67
CA GLY A 641 -30.70 -54.22 -4.08
C GLY A 641 -32.09 -54.16 -4.75
N PRO A 642 -32.16 -54.06 -6.09
CA PRO A 642 -33.40 -54.22 -6.84
C PRO A 642 -33.80 -55.70 -6.84
N GLY A 643 -34.11 -56.21 -5.67
CA GLY A 643 -34.67 -57.54 -5.47
C GLY A 643 -36.16 -57.48 -5.75
N ARG A 644 -36.60 -58.19 -6.79
CA ARG A 644 -37.99 -58.67 -6.93
C ARG A 644 -38.33 -59.55 -5.71
N GLY A 645 -38.67 -58.93 -4.59
CA GLY A 645 -39.19 -59.60 -3.40
C GLY A 645 -40.71 -59.59 -3.45
N ARG A 646 -41.30 -60.70 -3.87
CA ARG A 646 -42.71 -60.99 -3.59
C ARG A 646 -42.92 -60.88 -2.08
N LEU A 647 -43.89 -60.08 -1.65
CA LEU A 647 -44.42 -60.15 -0.29
C LEU A 647 -45.11 -61.51 -0.12
N GLY A 648 -44.34 -62.49 0.34
CA GLY A 648 -44.84 -63.80 0.77
C GLY A 648 -45.47 -63.65 2.15
N TYR A 649 -46.77 -63.89 2.22
CA TYR A 649 -47.54 -63.96 3.45
C TYR A 649 -47.04 -65.16 4.28
N SER A 650 -46.35 -64.91 5.39
CA SER A 650 -46.04 -65.95 6.38
C SER A 650 -47.02 -65.83 7.54
N THR A 651 -48.15 -66.53 7.42
CA THR A 651 -49.01 -66.88 8.55
C THR A 651 -48.91 -68.38 8.76
N LYS A 652 -48.03 -68.81 9.68
CA LYS A 652 -48.23 -70.04 10.46
C LYS A 652 -48.78 -69.63 11.82
N LEU A 653 -50.10 -69.59 11.94
CA LEU A 653 -50.79 -69.63 13.22
C LEU A 653 -51.11 -71.11 13.49
N SER A 654 -50.34 -71.76 14.37
CA SER A 654 -50.78 -73.01 15.00
C SER A 654 -51.65 -72.65 16.18
N GLY A 655 -52.88 -73.18 16.19
CA GLY A 655 -53.92 -72.80 17.11
C GLY A 655 -53.66 -73.19 18.57
N ARG A 656 -53.79 -72.19 19.44
CA ARG A 656 -54.58 -72.27 20.69
C ARG A 656 -55.25 -70.92 20.92
N ASN A 657 -56.43 -70.78 20.30
CA ASN A 657 -57.64 -70.05 20.71
C ASN A 657 -57.63 -68.51 20.98
N PRO A 658 -58.76 -67.79 20.77
CA PRO A 658 -59.24 -67.41 19.42
C PRO A 658 -59.93 -66.02 19.31
N ARG A 659 -60.33 -65.71 18.05
CA ARG A 659 -61.61 -65.08 17.59
C ARG A 659 -61.58 -63.67 16.95
N TRP A 660 -62.02 -63.70 15.69
CA TRP A 660 -62.81 -62.72 14.89
C TRP A 660 -62.06 -61.82 13.86
N PRO A 661 -62.70 -61.46 12.71
CA PRO A 661 -62.34 -62.04 11.42
C PRO A 661 -62.26 -61.02 10.26
N LEU A 662 -61.73 -61.55 9.16
CA LEU A 662 -61.75 -61.09 7.76
C LEU A 662 -63.00 -60.32 7.28
N ARG A 663 -62.81 -59.44 6.28
CA ARG A 663 -63.23 -59.74 4.89
C ARG A 663 -62.64 -58.79 3.84
N LYS A 664 -62.29 -59.41 2.72
CA LYS A 664 -61.86 -58.85 1.44
C LYS A 664 -63.05 -58.96 0.48
N SER A 665 -63.33 -57.92 -0.30
CA SER A 665 -63.89 -58.06 -1.65
C SER A 665 -63.99 -56.71 -2.33
N GLU A 666 -63.44 -56.63 -3.53
CA GLU A 666 -63.70 -55.57 -4.51
C GLU A 666 -65.19 -55.57 -4.87
N GLN A 667 -65.86 -54.43 -4.71
CA GLN A 667 -66.93 -53.97 -5.61
C GLN A 667 -66.86 -52.42 -5.71
N PRO A 668 -67.13 -51.83 -6.88
CA PRO A 668 -66.94 -50.39 -7.11
C PRO A 668 -68.19 -49.57 -6.74
N VAL A 669 -68.08 -48.23 -6.85
CA VAL A 669 -69.15 -47.18 -6.86
C VAL A 669 -69.38 -46.46 -5.50
N PRO A 670 -69.75 -45.16 -5.42
CA PRO A 670 -69.38 -43.95 -6.19
C PRO A 670 -68.87 -42.78 -5.31
N ARG A 671 -68.37 -41.72 -5.96
CA ARG A 671 -68.05 -40.41 -5.37
C ARG A 671 -69.23 -39.82 -4.58
N ARG A 672 -68.97 -39.33 -3.36
CA ARG A 672 -69.77 -38.25 -2.75
C ARG A 672 -68.87 -37.20 -2.10
N ARG A 673 -69.08 -35.97 -2.54
CA ARG A 673 -68.47 -34.73 -2.04
C ARG A 673 -68.87 -34.50 -0.59
N MET A 674 -67.96 -33.97 0.22
CA MET A 674 -68.30 -33.30 1.47
C MET A 674 -67.73 -31.88 1.49
N PRO A 675 -68.45 -30.93 2.11
CA PRO A 675 -68.29 -29.49 1.92
C PRO A 675 -67.24 -28.90 2.88
N PRO A 676 -66.90 -27.61 2.73
CA PRO A 676 -65.76 -26.98 3.40
C PRO A 676 -66.24 -26.27 4.69
N PRO A 677 -65.41 -25.46 5.39
CA PRO A 677 -65.04 -25.71 6.77
C PRO A 677 -65.67 -24.71 7.76
N GLY A 678 -65.72 -25.11 9.03
CA GLY A 678 -65.71 -24.16 10.15
C GLY A 678 -66.78 -24.39 11.21
N VAL A 679 -66.36 -24.08 12.44
CA VAL A 679 -67.17 -23.62 13.57
C VAL A 679 -67.92 -24.78 14.28
N THR A 680 -67.75 -25.05 15.57
CA THR A 680 -67.28 -24.29 16.76
C THR A 680 -66.45 -25.20 17.65
#